data_AF-A0A373CMA0-F1
#
_entry.id   AF-A0A373CMA0-F1
#
_cell.length_a   1.000
_cell.length_b   1.000
_cell.length_c   1.000
_cell.angle_alpha   90.00
_cell.angle_beta   90.00
_cell.angle_gamma   90.00
#
_symmetry.space_group_name_H-M   'P 1'
#
loop_
_entity.id
_entity.type
_entity.pdbx_description
1 polymer ?
#
loop_
_entity_poly.entity_id
_entity_poly.type
_entity_poly.pdbx_seq_one_letter_code
_entity_poly.pdbx_strand_id
1 'polypeptide(L)'
;MPEKNRNRGKIMKRRECASLIILALAAVPALLVAIGQVYVTGVDGIRLRRTETIDLLTEIAVLFFLYLFTIWKIESNRIRTGAVLLITAGFLWIHQAFTAMILSGAYVLVLLMLGARIRRGMDREHRWREYHVITGLADFLLGSGFMICLFCLGSLFFGCGITSFRFLTVVIAGLLAGYRMMELRAAGDSGMPWKRVPQRTKISLEMSICIALMFAMILLQAGRMNICADYDSLHYGLRNEYVLDNGGGIYENLGMVNVVYTYSKGLETLLLPISGLPSYGFFLSFQIWMTVGTLIAAGQIVELFVGRRYAVRCMTLLSCIPGIMNMSITAKTDSMTVFMQLVMLLFLLLYIRRQRSAYLVLAVDAYLMTLVLKPTALVFSTVAAGTAGLYILLTRQLKFRLKGSFLPSCIYMIPMWLLIWYRTWLHTGLPLTSVFNSIWAALGFTVRYPYRFESLPSNGGSMISIEGLKHILKRIYGVLMAPVGEDMAHVRIAWSTPLLLLFLLLVCLPVLADVRRSRRKEKNTVICLALVFVTNGLMSLVALYLLWQVDGNYFLLLYALSAIMAVIVVGKLKSGFLRGSICRMLVPFILFNVTITAVSNWGGTLGLTPVKFIHKGYYDHMEESHELLAFYGNEKIWDILAENPRNRVVVFGEQPEMLRFPCSTQSYTDIEGSGGNFNLSSSPEALADFFTFAGVDYIYLGSGYLKPGTDGFRNVTGLLKQGYLMDLLYENGNGLAVFSSDPKNLTEEESEALLAEFTEKYWPGEQQ
;
A
#
# COMPACT_ATOMS: atom_id res chain seq x y z
N MET A 1 -32.89 -44.85 -24.05
CA MET A 1 -32.35 -43.53 -23.61
C MET A 1 -32.19 -43.32 -22.08
N PRO A 2 -32.93 -43.98 -21.16
CA PRO A 2 -32.79 -43.76 -19.70
C PRO A 2 -31.46 -44.23 -19.10
N GLU A 3 -30.91 -45.37 -19.55
CA GLU A 3 -29.67 -45.94 -18.99
C GLU A 3 -28.42 -45.11 -19.28
N LYS A 4 -28.34 -44.48 -20.46
CA LYS A 4 -27.21 -43.61 -20.84
C LYS A 4 -27.15 -42.35 -19.98
N ASN A 5 -28.30 -41.83 -19.54
CA ASN A 5 -28.40 -40.73 -18.58
C ASN A 5 -28.11 -41.18 -17.14
N ARG A 6 -28.51 -42.40 -16.75
CA ARG A 6 -28.22 -42.97 -15.42
C ARG A 6 -26.73 -43.25 -15.22
N ASN A 7 -26.03 -43.75 -16.25
CA ASN A 7 -24.57 -43.96 -16.23
C ASN A 7 -23.80 -42.64 -16.24
N ARG A 8 -24.22 -41.64 -17.03
CA ARG A 8 -23.64 -40.28 -16.97
C ARG A 8 -23.78 -39.65 -15.59
N GLY A 9 -24.93 -39.81 -14.92
CA GLY A 9 -25.15 -39.33 -13.55
C GLY A 9 -24.25 -39.99 -12.50
N LYS A 10 -24.00 -41.30 -12.59
CA LYS A 10 -23.05 -42.01 -11.71
C LYS A 10 -21.60 -41.58 -11.94
N ILE A 11 -21.17 -41.40 -13.19
CA ILE A 11 -19.81 -40.96 -13.54
C ILE A 11 -19.55 -39.53 -13.09
N MET A 12 -20.52 -38.61 -13.28
CA MET A 12 -20.43 -37.24 -12.75
C MET A 12 -20.26 -37.22 -11.23
N LYS A 13 -21.07 -38.00 -10.48
CA LYS A 13 -20.94 -38.08 -9.02
C LYS A 13 -19.57 -38.62 -8.57
N ARG A 14 -18.98 -39.58 -9.29
CA ARG A 14 -17.62 -40.08 -8.99
C ARG A 14 -16.55 -39.01 -9.21
N ARG A 15 -16.59 -38.25 -10.32
CA ARG A 15 -15.64 -37.16 -10.61
C ARG A 15 -15.76 -35.99 -9.64
N GLU A 16 -16.97 -35.64 -9.23
CA GLU A 16 -17.22 -34.62 -8.21
C GLU A 16 -16.67 -35.04 -6.84
N CYS A 17 -16.87 -36.31 -6.45
CA CYS A 17 -16.33 -36.85 -5.21
C CYS A 17 -14.79 -36.90 -5.24
N ALA A 18 -14.20 -37.37 -6.35
CA ALA A 18 -12.75 -37.39 -6.53
C ALA A 18 -12.14 -35.99 -6.46
N SER A 19 -12.76 -35.00 -7.12
CA SER A 19 -12.34 -33.60 -7.03
C SER A 19 -12.35 -33.07 -5.60
N LEU A 20 -13.40 -33.39 -4.82
CA LEU A 20 -13.49 -32.99 -3.40
C LEU A 20 -12.42 -33.68 -2.55
N ILE A 21 -12.16 -34.96 -2.77
CA ILE A 21 -11.13 -35.71 -2.05
C ILE A 21 -9.76 -35.09 -2.33
N ILE A 22 -9.42 -34.82 -3.59
CA ILE A 22 -8.14 -34.19 -3.96
C ILE A 22 -8.01 -32.80 -3.31
N LEU A 23 -9.06 -31.97 -3.38
CA LEU A 23 -9.08 -30.67 -2.73
C LEU A 23 -8.89 -30.78 -1.22
N ALA A 24 -9.59 -31.70 -0.55
CA ALA A 24 -9.49 -31.90 0.89
C ALA A 24 -8.13 -32.45 1.32
N LEU A 25 -7.57 -33.42 0.57
CA LEU A 25 -6.25 -34.02 0.84
C LEU A 25 -5.10 -33.03 0.73
N ALA A 26 -5.25 -31.95 -0.03
CA ALA A 26 -4.25 -30.87 -0.08
C ALA A 26 -4.59 -29.74 0.91
N ALA A 27 -5.84 -29.29 0.95
CA ALA A 27 -6.24 -28.12 1.72
C ALA A 27 -6.22 -28.37 3.24
N VAL A 28 -6.75 -29.51 3.71
CA VAL A 28 -6.83 -29.79 5.16
C VAL A 28 -5.44 -29.95 5.77
N PRO A 29 -4.52 -30.75 5.21
CA PRO A 29 -3.16 -30.81 5.75
C PRO A 29 -2.44 -29.48 5.70
N ALA A 30 -2.62 -28.68 4.63
CA ALA A 30 -2.00 -27.37 4.55
C ALA A 30 -2.46 -26.42 5.66
N LEU A 31 -3.76 -26.40 5.97
CA LEU A 31 -4.30 -25.63 7.08
C LEU A 31 -3.79 -26.14 8.43
N LEU A 32 -3.73 -27.46 8.63
CA LEU A 32 -3.22 -28.05 9.88
C LEU A 32 -1.73 -27.77 10.08
N VAL A 33 -0.93 -27.85 9.01
CA VAL A 33 0.50 -27.48 9.02
C VAL A 33 0.66 -26.01 9.37
N ALA A 34 -0.13 -25.12 8.77
CA ALA A 34 -0.11 -23.70 9.11
C ALA A 34 -0.43 -23.45 10.59
N ILE A 35 -1.51 -24.05 11.10
CA ILE A 35 -1.88 -23.95 12.52
C ILE A 35 -0.76 -24.47 13.42
N GLY A 36 -0.20 -25.64 13.10
CA GLY A 36 0.91 -26.24 13.86
C GLY A 36 2.14 -25.33 13.88
N GLN A 37 2.60 -24.87 12.72
CA GLN A 37 3.87 -24.14 12.62
C GLN A 37 3.76 -22.67 13.04
N VAL A 38 2.61 -22.03 12.81
CA VAL A 38 2.40 -20.60 13.12
C VAL A 38 1.90 -20.41 14.55
N TYR A 39 0.99 -21.26 15.03
CA TYR A 39 0.39 -21.10 16.37
C TYR A 39 0.90 -22.07 17.43
N VAL A 40 1.27 -23.31 17.09
CA VAL A 40 1.72 -24.26 18.13
C VAL A 40 3.21 -24.09 18.41
N THR A 41 4.03 -24.04 17.36
CA THR A 41 5.49 -23.87 17.48
C THR A 41 5.96 -22.44 17.20
N GLY A 42 5.10 -21.60 16.62
CA GLY A 42 5.44 -20.25 16.18
C GLY A 42 5.07 -19.16 17.19
N VAL A 43 5.62 -17.96 16.96
CA VAL A 43 5.44 -16.79 17.84
C VAL A 43 4.00 -16.29 17.91
N ASP A 44 3.19 -16.58 16.90
CA ASP A 44 1.82 -16.08 16.80
C ASP A 44 0.85 -16.80 17.75
N GLY A 45 1.22 -17.99 18.25
CA GLY A 45 0.44 -18.68 19.28
C GLY A 45 0.37 -17.92 20.59
N ILE A 46 1.49 -17.32 21.00
CA ILE A 46 1.57 -16.48 22.19
C ILE A 46 0.79 -15.18 21.95
N ARG A 47 0.99 -14.55 20.79
CA ARG A 47 0.29 -13.31 20.40
C ARG A 47 -1.23 -13.49 20.35
N LEU A 48 -1.72 -14.65 19.91
CA LEU A 48 -3.14 -14.97 19.86
C LEU A 48 -3.80 -15.06 21.25
N ARG A 49 -3.03 -15.45 22.28
CA ARG A 49 -3.51 -15.58 23.66
C ARG A 49 -3.37 -14.29 24.49
N ARG A 50 -2.75 -13.25 23.93
CA ARG A 50 -2.64 -11.94 24.57
C ARG A 50 -4.01 -11.30 24.69
N THR A 51 -4.24 -10.62 25.81
CA THR A 51 -5.51 -9.94 26.13
C THR A 51 -5.93 -8.98 25.03
N GLU A 52 -4.99 -8.21 24.50
CA GLU A 52 -5.18 -7.22 23.44
C GLU A 52 -5.74 -7.85 22.16
N THR A 53 -5.30 -9.07 21.81
CA THR A 53 -5.81 -9.80 20.64
C THR A 53 -7.19 -10.38 20.91
N ILE A 54 -7.43 -10.90 22.11
CA ILE A 54 -8.74 -11.45 22.51
C ILE A 54 -9.79 -10.36 22.52
N ASP A 55 -9.46 -9.18 23.05
CA ASP A 55 -10.35 -8.01 23.09
C ASP A 55 -10.67 -7.54 21.67
N LEU A 56 -9.66 -7.39 20.81
CA LEU A 56 -9.85 -7.07 19.39
C LEU A 56 -10.78 -8.09 18.72
N LEU A 57 -10.51 -9.40 18.85
CA LEU A 57 -11.34 -10.42 18.21
C LEU A 57 -12.78 -10.41 18.74
N THR A 58 -12.97 -10.12 20.03
CA THR A 58 -14.28 -10.01 20.66
C THR A 58 -15.05 -8.81 20.12
N GLU A 59 -14.44 -7.63 20.07
CA GLU A 59 -15.06 -6.43 19.52
C GLU A 59 -15.42 -6.59 18.04
N ILE A 60 -14.53 -7.18 17.24
CA ILE A 60 -14.78 -7.45 15.82
C ILE A 60 -15.89 -8.50 15.63
N ALA A 61 -15.98 -9.51 16.51
CA ALA A 61 -17.10 -10.45 16.50
C ALA A 61 -18.43 -9.76 16.83
N VAL A 62 -18.46 -8.87 17.82
CA VAL A 62 -19.65 -8.07 18.16
C VAL A 62 -20.06 -7.20 16.97
N LEU A 63 -19.12 -6.47 16.36
CA LEU A 63 -19.38 -5.68 15.15
C LEU A 63 -19.93 -6.52 14.01
N PHE A 64 -19.34 -7.70 13.76
CA PHE A 64 -19.83 -8.62 12.75
C PHE A 64 -21.31 -8.99 12.97
N PHE A 65 -21.70 -9.36 14.19
CA PHE A 65 -23.08 -9.69 14.50
C PHE A 65 -24.01 -8.47 14.40
N LEU A 66 -23.58 -7.30 14.87
CA LEU A 66 -24.33 -6.05 14.73
C LEU A 66 -24.62 -5.73 13.26
N TYR A 67 -23.62 -5.81 12.38
CA TYR A 67 -23.82 -5.64 10.95
C TYR A 67 -24.69 -6.74 10.35
N LEU A 68 -24.47 -8.00 10.72
CA LEU A 68 -25.24 -9.13 10.20
C LEU A 68 -26.73 -8.94 10.48
N PHE A 69 -27.11 -8.66 11.73
CA PHE A 69 -28.51 -8.44 12.10
C PHE A 69 -29.08 -7.20 11.44
N THR A 70 -28.33 -6.09 11.42
CA THR A 70 -28.75 -4.84 10.75
C THR A 70 -29.02 -5.07 9.27
N ILE A 71 -28.13 -5.76 8.56
CA ILE A 71 -28.24 -5.98 7.12
C ILE A 71 -29.33 -6.99 6.77
N TRP A 72 -29.45 -8.05 7.57
CA TRP A 72 -30.36 -9.16 7.32
C TRP A 72 -31.81 -8.83 7.72
N LYS A 73 -32.02 -8.18 8.87
CA LYS A 73 -33.36 -7.94 9.44
C LYS A 73 -34.00 -6.64 8.99
N ILE A 74 -33.22 -5.58 8.76
CA ILE A 74 -33.77 -4.28 8.38
C ILE A 74 -34.03 -4.23 6.87
N GLU A 75 -35.31 -4.27 6.50
CA GLU A 75 -35.71 -4.23 5.08
C GLU A 75 -35.70 -2.81 4.50
N SER A 76 -35.93 -1.78 5.35
CA SER A 76 -35.89 -0.37 4.93
C SER A 76 -34.47 0.06 4.62
N ASN A 77 -34.21 0.45 3.37
CA ASN A 77 -32.87 0.83 2.93
C ASN A 77 -32.36 2.08 3.65
N ARG A 78 -33.23 3.04 3.95
CA ARG A 78 -32.85 4.27 4.67
C ARG A 78 -32.44 3.96 6.12
N ILE A 79 -33.26 3.18 6.82
CA ILE A 79 -32.98 2.80 8.22
C ILE A 79 -31.73 1.92 8.28
N ARG A 80 -31.61 0.95 7.37
CA ARG A 80 -30.44 0.08 7.30
C ARG A 80 -29.16 0.87 7.05
N THR A 81 -29.15 1.78 6.08
CA THR A 81 -27.99 2.63 5.82
C THR A 81 -27.69 3.54 7.01
N GLY A 82 -28.70 4.16 7.63
CA GLY A 82 -28.52 4.98 8.83
C GLY A 82 -27.92 4.18 10.00
N ALA A 83 -28.42 2.97 10.26
CA ALA A 83 -27.90 2.09 11.29
C ALA A 83 -26.45 1.64 11.01
N VAL A 84 -26.14 1.24 9.76
CA VAL A 84 -24.77 0.90 9.35
C VAL A 84 -23.84 2.09 9.57
N LEU A 85 -24.23 3.29 9.14
CA LEU A 85 -23.43 4.51 9.33
C LEU A 85 -23.24 4.85 10.81
N LEU A 86 -24.26 4.66 11.64
CA LEU A 86 -24.18 4.93 13.08
C LEU A 86 -23.26 3.93 13.79
N ILE A 87 -23.36 2.63 13.47
CA ILE A 87 -22.43 1.61 14.00
C ILE A 87 -21.00 1.93 13.59
N THR A 88 -20.77 2.23 12.31
CA THR A 88 -19.45 2.60 11.79
C THR A 88 -18.92 3.87 12.48
N ALA A 89 -19.74 4.92 12.58
CA ALA A 89 -19.35 6.18 13.19
C ALA A 89 -19.02 6.01 14.68
N GLY A 90 -19.83 5.25 15.43
CA GLY A 90 -19.60 4.97 16.84
C GLY A 90 -18.28 4.23 17.06
N PHE A 91 -18.02 3.18 16.30
CA PHE A 91 -16.75 2.43 16.40
C PHE A 91 -15.54 3.31 16.04
N LEU A 92 -15.60 4.03 14.91
CA LEU A 92 -14.51 4.92 14.51
C LEU A 92 -14.30 6.07 15.48
N TRP A 93 -15.36 6.56 16.14
CA TRP A 93 -15.24 7.59 17.17
C TRP A 93 -14.46 7.04 18.37
N ILE A 94 -14.94 5.93 18.94
CA ILE A 94 -14.36 5.27 20.12
C ILE A 94 -12.86 4.95 19.94
N HIS A 95 -12.46 4.53 18.74
CA HIS A 95 -11.05 4.23 18.40
C HIS A 95 -10.31 5.39 17.71
N GLN A 96 -10.80 6.63 17.87
CA GLN A 96 -10.06 7.83 17.46
C GLN A 96 -9.66 7.83 15.97
N ALA A 97 -10.54 7.34 15.10
CA ALA A 97 -10.34 7.18 13.65
C ALA A 97 -11.37 7.95 12.81
N PHE A 98 -12.44 8.47 13.43
CA PHE A 98 -13.59 9.05 12.74
C PHE A 98 -13.25 10.24 11.86
N THR A 99 -12.59 11.27 12.41
CA THR A 99 -12.22 12.49 11.70
C THR A 99 -11.26 12.20 10.56
N ALA A 100 -10.29 11.31 10.80
CA ALA A 100 -9.33 10.88 9.79
C ALA A 100 -9.99 10.17 8.59
N MET A 101 -10.86 9.20 8.87
CA MET A 101 -11.60 8.46 7.84
C MET A 101 -12.51 9.36 7.02
N ILE A 102 -13.18 10.33 7.67
CA ILE A 102 -14.07 11.29 6.99
C ILE A 102 -13.28 12.26 6.12
N LEU A 103 -12.21 12.88 6.65
CA LEU A 103 -11.44 13.86 5.88
C LEU A 103 -10.79 13.21 4.66
N SER A 104 -10.17 12.04 4.85
CA SER A 104 -9.59 11.27 3.76
C SER A 104 -10.66 10.81 2.75
N GLY A 105 -11.83 10.37 3.23
CA GLY A 105 -12.96 10.02 2.37
C GLY A 105 -13.53 11.20 1.58
N ALA A 106 -13.56 12.39 2.18
CA ALA A 106 -13.92 13.63 1.51
C ALA A 106 -12.90 14.00 0.43
N TYR A 107 -11.61 13.79 0.67
CA TYR A 107 -10.58 13.97 -0.35
C TYR A 107 -10.75 12.99 -1.52
N VAL A 108 -11.02 11.70 -1.25
CA VAL A 108 -11.36 10.72 -2.29
C VAL A 108 -12.60 11.15 -3.09
N LEU A 109 -13.61 11.74 -2.44
CA LEU A 109 -14.78 12.29 -3.11
C LEU A 109 -14.42 13.47 -4.02
N VAL A 110 -13.51 14.36 -3.60
CA VAL A 110 -13.00 15.45 -4.45
C VAL A 110 -12.33 14.89 -5.71
N LEU A 111 -11.48 13.87 -5.57
CA LEU A 111 -10.84 13.19 -6.71
C LEU A 111 -11.89 12.59 -7.67
N LEU A 112 -12.89 11.89 -7.13
CA LEU A 112 -14.01 11.35 -7.92
C LEU A 112 -14.81 12.45 -8.64
N MET A 113 -15.13 13.55 -7.96
CA MET A 113 -15.88 14.66 -8.55
C MET A 113 -15.09 15.35 -9.65
N LEU A 114 -13.80 15.57 -9.44
CA LEU A 114 -12.90 16.17 -10.43
C LEU A 114 -12.81 15.30 -11.68
N GLY A 115 -12.53 14.01 -11.51
CA GLY A 115 -12.46 13.09 -12.64
C GLY A 115 -13.80 12.88 -13.34
N ALA A 116 -14.92 12.91 -12.61
CA ALA A 116 -16.26 12.91 -13.23
C ALA A 116 -16.47 14.12 -14.14
N ARG A 117 -15.95 15.29 -13.76
CA ARG A 117 -15.99 16.50 -14.60
C ARG A 117 -15.10 16.36 -15.83
N ILE A 118 -13.87 15.88 -15.67
CA ILE A 118 -12.94 15.64 -16.78
C ILE A 118 -13.56 14.62 -17.77
N ARG A 119 -14.07 13.49 -17.26
CA ARG A 119 -14.73 12.46 -18.06
C ARG A 119 -15.93 13.00 -18.84
N ARG A 120 -16.86 13.72 -18.18
CA ARG A 120 -18.03 14.31 -18.86
C ARG A 120 -17.61 15.35 -19.89
N GLY A 121 -16.55 16.11 -19.63
CA GLY A 121 -15.97 17.05 -20.58
C GLY A 121 -15.43 16.37 -21.85
N MET A 122 -14.88 15.16 -21.73
CA MET A 122 -14.41 14.34 -22.85
C MET A 122 -15.53 13.56 -23.56
N ASP A 123 -16.55 13.08 -22.83
CA ASP A 123 -17.69 12.34 -23.38
C ASP A 123 -18.91 13.25 -23.65
N ARG A 124 -18.72 14.35 -24.38
CA ARG A 124 -19.80 15.32 -24.69
C ARG A 124 -21.00 14.69 -25.39
N GLU A 125 -20.76 13.65 -26.19
CA GLU A 125 -21.80 12.92 -26.92
C GLU A 125 -22.51 11.84 -26.06
N HIS A 126 -22.22 11.75 -24.75
CA HIS A 126 -22.81 10.81 -23.79
C HIS A 126 -22.79 9.35 -24.28
N ARG A 127 -21.74 8.97 -25.03
CA ARG A 127 -21.61 7.63 -25.62
C ARG A 127 -21.24 6.60 -24.57
N TRP A 128 -20.62 7.03 -23.47
CA TRP A 128 -20.34 6.21 -22.32
C TRP A 128 -21.56 6.15 -21.40
N ARG A 129 -22.21 4.98 -21.39
CA ARG A 129 -23.31 4.72 -20.45
C ARG A 129 -22.77 4.78 -19.02
N GLU A 130 -23.47 5.49 -18.15
CA GLU A 130 -23.12 5.58 -16.73
C GLU A 130 -23.31 4.22 -16.05
N TYR A 131 -22.22 3.49 -15.86
CA TYR A 131 -22.16 2.35 -14.96
C TYR A 131 -21.58 2.82 -13.64
N HIS A 132 -22.41 3.08 -12.63
CA HIS A 132 -22.02 3.79 -11.40
C HIS A 132 -20.64 3.40 -10.84
N VAL A 133 -20.31 2.10 -10.76
CA VAL A 133 -19.02 1.64 -10.23
C VAL A 133 -17.88 1.80 -11.25
N ILE A 134 -18.04 1.31 -12.48
CA ILE A 134 -17.00 1.39 -13.52
C ILE A 134 -16.68 2.85 -13.87
N THR A 135 -17.69 3.73 -13.90
CA THR A 135 -17.47 5.17 -14.06
C THR A 135 -16.76 5.75 -12.87
N GLY A 136 -17.10 5.35 -11.64
CA GLY A 136 -16.38 5.78 -10.44
C GLY A 136 -14.89 5.42 -10.47
N LEU A 137 -14.55 4.22 -10.94
CA LEU A 137 -13.14 3.81 -11.12
C LEU A 137 -12.41 4.67 -12.16
N ALA A 138 -13.06 4.99 -13.27
CA ALA A 138 -12.51 5.90 -14.27
C ALA A 138 -12.37 7.33 -13.72
N ASP A 139 -13.37 7.80 -12.98
CA ASP A 139 -13.40 9.12 -12.36
C ASP A 139 -12.27 9.26 -11.33
N PHE A 140 -12.07 8.28 -10.48
CA PHE A 140 -10.96 8.31 -9.53
C PHE A 140 -9.60 8.33 -10.23
N LEU A 141 -9.40 7.51 -11.26
CA LEU A 141 -8.16 7.47 -12.04
C LEU A 141 -7.85 8.82 -12.71
N LEU A 142 -8.82 9.37 -13.45
CA LEU A 142 -8.67 10.64 -14.17
C LEU A 142 -8.46 11.81 -13.20
N GLY A 143 -9.22 11.83 -12.10
CA GLY A 143 -9.10 12.87 -11.06
C GLY A 143 -7.75 12.83 -10.35
N SER A 144 -7.28 11.64 -9.95
CA SER A 144 -5.99 11.46 -9.29
C SER A 144 -4.83 11.85 -10.20
N GLY A 145 -4.85 11.40 -11.46
CA GLY A 145 -3.78 11.72 -12.41
C GLY A 145 -3.72 13.22 -12.74
N PHE A 146 -4.87 13.87 -12.83
CA PHE A 146 -4.92 15.32 -13.01
C PHE A 146 -4.39 16.07 -11.77
N MET A 147 -4.76 15.66 -10.55
CA MET A 147 -4.27 16.29 -9.32
C MET A 147 -2.76 16.16 -9.16
N ILE A 148 -2.19 14.97 -9.42
CA ILE A 148 -0.73 14.79 -9.37
C ILE A 148 -0.05 15.69 -10.41
N CYS A 149 -0.55 15.71 -11.66
CA CYS A 149 -0.01 16.60 -12.69
C CYS A 149 -0.04 18.07 -12.25
N LEU A 150 -1.15 18.51 -11.69
CA LEU A 150 -1.33 19.88 -11.19
C LEU A 150 -0.33 20.22 -10.07
N PHE A 151 -0.11 19.31 -9.13
CA PHE A 151 0.86 19.51 -8.05
C PHE A 151 2.30 19.52 -8.56
N CYS A 152 2.66 18.61 -9.46
CA CYS A 152 3.97 18.64 -10.11
C CYS A 152 4.21 19.96 -10.85
N LEU A 153 3.25 20.42 -11.65
CA LEU A 153 3.38 21.71 -12.36
C LEU A 153 3.45 22.89 -11.38
N GLY A 154 2.67 22.85 -10.30
CA GLY A 154 2.69 23.83 -9.22
C GLY A 154 4.06 23.96 -8.56
N SER A 155 4.67 22.83 -8.17
CA SER A 155 6.01 22.83 -7.59
C SER A 155 7.07 23.26 -8.61
N LEU A 156 7.00 22.79 -9.86
CA LEU A 156 8.01 23.07 -10.88
C LEU A 156 8.05 24.55 -11.29
N PHE A 157 6.90 25.16 -11.54
CA PHE A 157 6.81 26.51 -12.11
C PHE A 157 6.62 27.62 -11.07
N PHE A 158 6.06 27.30 -9.91
CA PHE A 158 5.68 28.30 -8.91
C PHE A 158 6.26 28.04 -7.51
N GLY A 159 7.09 27.01 -7.35
CA GLY A 159 7.63 26.63 -6.03
C GLY A 159 6.53 26.32 -5.01
N CYS A 160 5.34 25.89 -5.48
CA CYS A 160 4.24 25.57 -4.58
C CYS A 160 4.59 24.36 -3.72
N GLY A 161 4.43 24.51 -2.41
CA GLY A 161 4.51 23.42 -1.45
C GLY A 161 3.16 23.06 -0.82
N ILE A 162 3.22 22.28 0.26
CA ILE A 162 2.09 21.61 0.91
C ILE A 162 0.96 22.58 1.29
N THR A 163 1.30 23.76 1.83
CA THR A 163 0.32 24.79 2.22
C THR A 163 -0.47 25.32 1.02
N SER A 164 0.21 25.59 -0.09
CA SER A 164 -0.41 26.02 -1.34
C SER A 164 -1.32 24.93 -1.91
N PHE A 165 -0.89 23.66 -1.86
CA PHE A 165 -1.69 22.54 -2.34
C PHE A 165 -2.92 22.24 -1.49
N ARG A 166 -2.84 22.43 -0.15
CA ARG A 166 -4.00 22.40 0.74
C ARG A 166 -5.02 23.45 0.34
N PHE A 167 -4.59 24.70 0.20
CA PHE A 167 -5.47 25.80 -0.22
C PHE A 167 -6.11 25.54 -1.58
N LEU A 168 -5.30 25.15 -2.57
CA LEU A 168 -5.77 24.81 -3.93
C LEU A 168 -6.80 23.67 -3.90
N THR A 169 -6.56 22.63 -3.10
CA THR A 169 -7.49 21.51 -2.94
C THR A 169 -8.83 21.95 -2.36
N VAL A 170 -8.83 22.83 -1.36
CA VAL A 170 -10.06 23.39 -0.78
C VAL A 170 -10.83 24.22 -1.81
N VAL A 171 -10.13 25.05 -2.59
CA VAL A 171 -10.75 25.84 -3.68
C VAL A 171 -11.39 24.92 -4.73
N ILE A 172 -10.67 23.89 -5.19
CA ILE A 172 -11.18 22.90 -6.13
C ILE A 172 -12.41 22.19 -5.55
N ALA A 173 -12.35 21.77 -4.29
CA ALA A 173 -13.46 21.11 -3.60
C ALA A 173 -14.71 22.01 -3.54
N GLY A 174 -14.54 23.28 -3.17
CA GLY A 174 -15.61 24.27 -3.10
C GLY A 174 -16.27 24.51 -4.47
N LEU A 175 -15.46 24.67 -5.52
CA LEU A 175 -15.95 24.82 -6.89
C LEU A 175 -16.75 23.58 -7.33
N LEU A 176 -16.20 22.37 -7.13
CA LEU A 176 -16.84 21.12 -7.49
C LEU A 176 -18.16 20.90 -6.72
N ALA A 177 -18.20 21.26 -5.43
CA ALA A 177 -19.41 21.21 -4.61
C ALA A 177 -20.49 22.18 -5.11
N GLY A 178 -20.12 23.44 -5.38
CA GLY A 178 -21.03 24.44 -5.94
C GLY A 178 -21.60 24.01 -7.29
N TYR A 179 -20.75 23.51 -8.16
CA TYR A 179 -21.11 22.90 -9.44
C TYR A 179 -22.09 21.73 -9.30
N ARG A 180 -21.84 20.83 -8.35
CA ARG A 180 -22.72 19.69 -8.09
C ARG A 180 -24.08 20.14 -7.54
N MET A 181 -24.10 21.16 -6.69
CA MET A 181 -25.33 21.74 -6.18
C MET A 181 -26.16 22.37 -7.31
N MET A 182 -25.52 23.08 -8.24
CA MET A 182 -26.20 23.62 -9.43
C MET A 182 -26.79 22.50 -10.31
N GLU A 183 -26.05 21.42 -10.56
CA GLU A 183 -26.57 20.26 -11.30
C GLU A 183 -27.82 19.65 -10.64
N LEU A 184 -27.79 19.50 -9.31
CA LEU A 184 -28.92 18.94 -8.56
C LEU A 184 -30.14 19.87 -8.58
N ARG A 185 -29.94 21.19 -8.49
CA ARG A 185 -31.01 22.19 -8.62
C ARG A 185 -31.63 22.16 -10.02
N ALA A 186 -30.81 22.12 -11.06
CA ALA A 186 -31.29 22.09 -12.45
C ALA A 186 -32.04 20.81 -12.81
N ALA A 187 -31.63 19.66 -12.27
CA ALA A 187 -32.29 18.38 -12.52
C ALA A 187 -33.62 18.20 -11.74
N GLY A 188 -33.91 19.09 -10.79
CA GLY A 188 -35.09 19.05 -9.94
C GLY A 188 -35.26 17.71 -9.20
N ASP A 189 -36.51 17.37 -8.90
CA ASP A 189 -36.87 16.14 -8.18
C ASP A 189 -36.44 14.85 -8.91
N SER A 190 -36.34 14.89 -10.23
CA SER A 190 -35.94 13.75 -11.08
C SER A 190 -34.45 13.43 -11.01
N GLY A 191 -33.62 14.41 -10.59
CA GLY A 191 -32.17 14.31 -10.48
C GLY A 191 -31.66 13.74 -9.16
N MET A 192 -32.53 13.60 -8.15
CA MET A 192 -32.13 13.17 -6.80
C MET A 192 -31.83 11.66 -6.76
N PRO A 193 -30.55 11.25 -6.56
CA PRO A 193 -30.16 9.84 -6.61
C PRO A 193 -30.87 8.97 -5.56
N TRP A 194 -31.14 9.53 -4.38
CA TRP A 194 -31.80 8.83 -3.27
C TRP A 194 -33.29 8.53 -3.52
N LYS A 195 -33.95 9.22 -4.47
CA LYS A 195 -35.33 8.89 -4.87
C LYS A 195 -35.39 7.66 -5.80
N ARG A 196 -34.27 7.29 -6.43
CA ARG A 196 -34.16 6.11 -7.32
C ARG A 196 -33.77 4.82 -6.57
N VAL A 197 -33.33 4.93 -5.32
CA VAL A 197 -33.01 3.76 -4.49
C VAL A 197 -34.33 3.12 -4.03
N PRO A 198 -34.52 1.80 -4.24
CA PRO A 198 -35.73 1.13 -3.76
C PRO A 198 -35.91 1.40 -2.26
N GLN A 199 -37.14 1.64 -1.80
CA GLN A 199 -37.36 1.94 -0.38
C GLN A 199 -37.08 0.73 0.51
N ARG A 200 -37.40 -0.47 0.03
CA ARG A 200 -37.17 -1.73 0.74
C ARG A 200 -36.45 -2.74 -0.15
N THR A 201 -35.46 -3.44 0.41
CA THR A 201 -34.81 -4.58 -0.25
C THR A 201 -34.46 -5.66 0.74
N LYS A 202 -34.86 -6.90 0.44
CA LYS A 202 -34.50 -8.08 1.21
C LYS A 202 -33.16 -8.63 0.74
N ILE A 203 -32.19 -8.70 1.63
CA ILE A 203 -30.87 -9.28 1.37
C ILE A 203 -30.85 -10.69 1.96
N SER A 204 -30.40 -11.68 1.18
CA SER A 204 -30.27 -13.07 1.66
C SER A 204 -29.27 -13.16 2.82
N LEU A 205 -29.46 -14.12 3.73
CA LEU A 205 -28.56 -14.34 4.86
C LEU A 205 -27.09 -14.50 4.41
N GLU A 206 -26.82 -15.32 3.38
CA GLU A 206 -25.46 -15.52 2.85
C GLU A 206 -24.78 -14.20 2.45
N MET A 207 -25.48 -13.35 1.70
CA MET A 207 -24.95 -12.04 1.28
C MET A 207 -24.81 -11.09 2.46
N SER A 208 -25.68 -11.18 3.46
CA SER A 208 -25.60 -10.38 4.69
C SER A 208 -24.35 -10.75 5.48
N ILE A 209 -24.03 -12.05 5.61
CA ILE A 209 -22.79 -12.55 6.21
C ILE A 209 -21.57 -12.01 5.46
N CYS A 210 -21.56 -12.12 4.12
CA CYS A 210 -20.45 -11.64 3.30
C CYS A 210 -20.19 -10.13 3.48
N ILE A 211 -21.25 -9.32 3.49
CA ILE A 211 -21.15 -7.87 3.65
C ILE A 211 -20.74 -7.51 5.08
N ALA A 212 -21.33 -8.15 6.09
CA ALA A 212 -21.00 -7.93 7.50
C ALA A 212 -19.54 -8.27 7.80
N LEU A 213 -19.04 -9.40 7.30
CA LEU A 213 -17.64 -9.80 7.47
C LEU A 213 -16.69 -8.81 6.79
N MET A 214 -17.02 -8.36 5.58
CA MET A 214 -16.22 -7.36 4.88
C MET A 214 -16.14 -6.04 5.66
N PHE A 215 -17.26 -5.54 6.22
CA PHE A 215 -17.24 -4.36 7.09
C PHE A 215 -16.43 -4.58 8.36
N ALA A 216 -16.60 -5.73 9.02
CA ALA A 216 -15.85 -6.08 10.22
C ALA A 216 -14.32 -6.08 9.96
N MET A 217 -13.87 -6.65 8.84
CA MET A 217 -12.45 -6.65 8.47
C MET A 217 -11.91 -5.26 8.12
N ILE A 218 -12.70 -4.42 7.42
CA ILE A 218 -12.31 -3.03 7.15
C ILE A 218 -12.18 -2.24 8.46
N LEU A 219 -13.12 -2.42 9.39
CA LEU A 219 -13.09 -1.73 10.67
C LEU A 219 -12.03 -2.28 11.63
N LEU A 220 -11.68 -3.56 11.55
CA LEU A 220 -10.51 -4.09 12.25
C LEU A 220 -9.26 -3.27 11.91
N GLN A 221 -9.05 -2.99 10.63
CA GLN A 221 -7.92 -2.18 10.18
C GLN A 221 -8.06 -0.71 10.59
N ALA A 222 -9.22 -0.11 10.39
CA ALA A 222 -9.46 1.29 10.78
C ALA A 222 -9.32 1.54 12.29
N GLY A 223 -9.76 0.58 13.11
CA GLY A 223 -9.69 0.68 14.57
C GLY A 223 -8.28 0.56 15.14
N ARG A 224 -7.35 -0.10 14.44
CA ARG A 224 -5.95 -0.27 14.89
C ARG A 224 -4.93 0.61 14.18
N MET A 225 -5.32 1.34 13.13
CA MET A 225 -4.37 2.03 12.25
C MET A 225 -3.43 2.98 13.00
N ASN A 226 -3.89 3.62 14.08
CA ASN A 226 -3.11 4.61 14.84
C ASN A 226 -1.95 3.96 15.60
N ILE A 227 -2.12 2.73 16.12
CA ILE A 227 -1.07 2.04 16.90
C ILE A 227 -0.21 1.09 16.05
N CYS A 228 -0.44 1.04 14.74
CA CYS A 228 0.24 0.09 13.85
C CYS A 228 1.22 0.77 12.88
N ALA A 229 1.58 2.04 13.11
CA ALA A 229 2.56 2.74 12.30
C ALA A 229 3.90 1.98 12.32
N ASP A 230 4.29 1.45 11.16
CA ASP A 230 5.47 0.63 11.01
C ASP A 230 6.74 1.41 10.68
N TYR A 231 7.88 0.74 10.76
CA TYR A 231 9.20 1.32 10.50
C TYR A 231 9.23 2.11 9.18
N ASP A 232 8.85 1.50 8.05
CA ASP A 232 8.93 2.17 6.74
C ASP A 232 7.95 3.35 6.64
N SER A 233 6.78 3.21 7.25
CA SER A 233 5.79 4.29 7.35
C SER A 233 6.35 5.50 8.10
N LEU A 234 6.99 5.27 9.25
CA LEU A 234 7.62 6.32 10.06
C LEU A 234 8.93 6.83 9.46
N HIS A 235 9.63 5.99 8.70
CA HIS A 235 10.91 6.34 8.08
C HIS A 235 10.71 7.38 6.97
N TYR A 236 9.76 7.14 6.05
CA TYR A 236 9.58 8.01 4.88
C TYR A 236 8.13 8.31 4.48
N GLY A 237 7.15 7.47 4.83
CA GLY A 237 5.79 7.58 4.26
C GLY A 237 4.88 8.62 4.92
N LEU A 238 5.02 8.77 6.25
CA LEU A 238 4.18 9.63 7.10
C LEU A 238 4.81 11.00 7.39
N ARG A 239 5.95 11.30 6.75
CA ARG A 239 6.76 12.51 6.99
C ARG A 239 6.90 13.38 5.74
N ASN A 240 5.94 13.30 4.81
CA ASN A 240 6.05 13.92 3.49
C ASN A 240 6.27 15.45 3.55
N GLU A 241 5.71 16.10 4.57
CA GLU A 241 5.91 17.52 4.88
C GLU A 241 7.36 17.89 5.24
N TYR A 242 8.21 16.89 5.54
CA TYR A 242 9.60 17.08 5.91
C TYR A 242 10.58 16.47 4.91
N VAL A 243 10.22 15.32 4.31
CA VAL A 243 11.14 14.52 3.47
C VAL A 243 10.77 14.48 1.98
N LEU A 244 9.63 15.05 1.60
CA LEU A 244 9.23 15.23 0.20
C LEU A 244 9.13 16.71 -0.19
N ASP A 245 8.51 17.53 0.65
CA ASP A 245 8.27 18.94 0.41
C ASP A 245 8.47 19.74 1.69
N ASN A 246 9.72 20.14 1.93
CA ASN A 246 10.13 20.96 3.07
C ASN A 246 9.82 22.47 2.86
N GLY A 247 8.85 22.77 1.99
CA GLY A 247 8.38 24.11 1.69
C GLY A 247 8.89 24.71 0.38
N GLY A 248 9.81 24.06 -0.34
CA GLY A 248 10.24 24.42 -1.70
C GLY A 248 9.53 23.65 -2.82
N GLY A 249 8.55 22.80 -2.49
CA GLY A 249 7.88 21.91 -3.44
C GLY A 249 8.64 20.60 -3.66
N ILE A 250 8.02 19.67 -4.39
CA ILE A 250 8.52 18.28 -4.51
C ILE A 250 9.87 18.14 -5.24
N TYR A 251 10.35 19.19 -5.92
CA TYR A 251 11.63 19.18 -6.64
C TYR A 251 12.79 19.75 -5.82
N GLU A 252 12.53 20.21 -4.60
CA GLU A 252 13.57 20.63 -3.67
C GLU A 252 14.52 19.48 -3.38
N ASN A 253 15.83 19.72 -3.51
CA ASN A 253 16.84 18.74 -3.12
C ASN A 253 17.12 18.85 -1.62
N LEU A 254 16.66 17.85 -0.87
CA LEU A 254 16.83 17.75 0.58
C LEU A 254 18.14 17.05 1.00
N GLY A 255 18.95 16.59 0.04
CA GLY A 255 20.18 15.85 0.35
C GLY A 255 19.94 14.46 0.96
N MET A 256 18.72 13.92 0.84
CA MET A 256 18.35 12.62 1.38
C MET A 256 18.92 11.49 0.50
N VAL A 257 19.84 10.68 1.03
CA VAL A 257 20.67 9.73 0.27
C VAL A 257 19.98 8.38 0.07
N ASN A 258 19.20 7.93 1.05
CA ASN A 258 18.57 6.62 0.98
C ASN A 258 17.58 6.54 -0.20
N VAL A 259 17.62 5.43 -0.94
CA VAL A 259 16.73 5.15 -2.10
C VAL A 259 15.24 5.32 -1.79
N VAL A 260 14.83 5.13 -0.54
CA VAL A 260 13.42 5.31 -0.10
C VAL A 260 12.92 6.74 -0.27
N TYR A 261 13.79 7.76 -0.33
CA TYR A 261 13.39 9.15 -0.52
C TYR A 261 13.26 9.54 -2.02
N THR A 262 13.80 8.72 -2.91
CA THR A 262 13.94 9.03 -4.34
C THR A 262 13.18 8.11 -5.28
N TYR A 263 12.53 7.04 -4.80
CA TYR A 263 11.61 6.28 -5.65
C TYR A 263 10.45 7.16 -6.15
N SER A 264 9.66 6.67 -7.11
CA SER A 264 8.51 7.43 -7.65
C SER A 264 7.48 7.82 -6.56
N LYS A 265 7.46 9.11 -6.18
CA LYS A 265 6.63 9.67 -5.10
C LYS A 265 5.22 10.07 -5.51
N GLY A 266 4.58 9.32 -6.42
CA GLY A 266 3.27 9.68 -6.97
C GLY A 266 2.13 9.63 -5.93
N LEU A 267 2.17 8.68 -5.00
CA LEU A 267 1.17 8.58 -3.92
C LEU A 267 1.34 9.73 -2.93
N GLU A 268 2.57 9.96 -2.50
CA GLU A 268 2.93 10.97 -1.52
C GLU A 268 2.62 12.37 -2.07
N THR A 269 2.90 12.62 -3.34
CA THR A 269 2.50 13.85 -4.04
C THR A 269 0.98 14.03 -4.02
N LEU A 270 0.22 12.98 -4.35
CA LEU A 270 -1.25 13.03 -4.29
C LEU A 270 -1.76 13.33 -2.88
N LEU A 271 -1.06 12.86 -1.84
CA LEU A 271 -1.49 12.96 -0.45
C LEU A 271 -0.92 14.16 0.31
N LEU A 272 -0.13 15.03 -0.33
CA LEU A 272 0.37 16.28 0.27
C LEU A 272 -0.75 17.09 0.98
N PRO A 273 -1.97 17.28 0.41
CA PRO A 273 -3.01 18.05 1.08
C PRO A 273 -3.46 17.50 2.45
N ILE A 274 -3.22 16.22 2.73
CA ILE A 274 -3.61 15.56 3.99
C ILE A 274 -2.43 14.96 4.76
N SER A 275 -1.19 15.18 4.31
CA SER A 275 0.06 14.85 5.03
C SER A 275 0.38 15.96 6.05
N GLY A 276 1.25 15.73 7.04
CA GLY A 276 1.62 16.75 8.04
C GLY A 276 0.46 17.31 8.85
N LEU A 277 -0.57 16.50 9.09
CA LEU A 277 -1.64 16.77 10.04
C LEU A 277 -1.32 16.06 11.37
N PRO A 278 -1.91 16.45 12.51
CA PRO A 278 -1.54 15.90 13.82
C PRO A 278 -1.68 14.38 13.98
N SER A 279 -2.33 13.70 13.03
CA SER A 279 -2.53 12.25 13.06
C SER A 279 -2.03 11.58 11.79
N TYR A 280 -1.24 10.52 11.93
CA TYR A 280 -0.93 9.63 10.80
C TYR A 280 -2.19 8.98 10.20
N GLY A 281 -3.26 8.89 10.99
CA GLY A 281 -4.55 8.36 10.57
C GLY A 281 -5.10 9.03 9.31
N PHE A 282 -4.82 10.31 9.06
CA PHE A 282 -5.31 11.00 7.84
C PHE A 282 -4.74 10.39 6.56
N PHE A 283 -3.45 10.07 6.54
CA PHE A 283 -2.78 9.39 5.44
C PHE A 283 -3.21 7.91 5.38
N LEU A 284 -3.16 7.19 6.51
CA LEU A 284 -3.48 5.76 6.57
C LEU A 284 -4.94 5.47 6.19
N SER A 285 -5.87 6.38 6.51
CA SER A 285 -7.27 6.27 6.08
C SER A 285 -7.40 6.22 4.55
N PHE A 286 -6.53 6.92 3.81
CA PHE A 286 -6.53 6.86 2.34
C PHE A 286 -6.18 5.46 1.84
N GLN A 287 -5.23 4.79 2.50
CA GLN A 287 -4.81 3.43 2.19
C GLN A 287 -5.92 2.41 2.42
N ILE A 288 -6.74 2.62 3.46
CA ILE A 288 -7.98 1.86 3.68
C ILE A 288 -8.94 2.07 2.51
N TRP A 289 -9.16 3.30 2.06
CA TRP A 289 -10.00 3.57 0.88
C TRP A 289 -9.46 2.92 -0.39
N MET A 290 -8.14 2.89 -0.61
CA MET A 290 -7.53 2.21 -1.76
C MET A 290 -7.68 0.69 -1.68
N THR A 291 -7.61 0.12 -0.47
CA THR A 291 -7.90 -1.29 -0.22
C THR A 291 -9.37 -1.60 -0.54
N VAL A 292 -10.31 -0.75 -0.11
CA VAL A 292 -11.72 -0.86 -0.51
C VAL A 292 -11.88 -0.78 -2.03
N GLY A 293 -11.13 0.13 -2.69
CA GLY A 293 -11.04 0.22 -4.14
C GLY A 293 -10.56 -1.09 -4.79
N THR A 294 -9.55 -1.73 -4.21
CA THR A 294 -9.03 -3.06 -4.64
C THR A 294 -10.12 -4.13 -4.55
N LEU A 295 -10.86 -4.19 -3.44
CA LEU A 295 -11.99 -5.11 -3.29
C LEU A 295 -13.04 -4.88 -4.39
N ILE A 296 -13.44 -3.61 -4.58
CA ILE A 296 -14.43 -3.23 -5.59
C ILE A 296 -13.97 -3.59 -7.00
N ALA A 297 -12.73 -3.28 -7.37
CA ALA A 297 -12.16 -3.58 -8.69
C ALA A 297 -12.13 -5.10 -8.96
N ALA A 298 -11.68 -5.90 -7.99
CA ALA A 298 -11.71 -7.36 -8.08
C ALA A 298 -13.15 -7.89 -8.23
N GLY A 299 -14.08 -7.37 -7.44
CA GLY A 299 -15.50 -7.69 -7.53
C GLY A 299 -16.07 -7.38 -8.92
N GLN A 300 -15.74 -6.23 -9.50
CA GLN A 300 -16.15 -5.86 -10.85
C GLN A 300 -15.59 -6.81 -11.92
N ILE A 301 -14.33 -7.23 -11.79
CA ILE A 301 -13.76 -8.24 -12.71
C ILE A 301 -14.55 -9.55 -12.63
N VAL A 302 -14.83 -10.05 -11.43
CA VAL A 302 -15.63 -11.28 -11.22
C VAL A 302 -17.06 -11.13 -11.76
N GLU A 303 -17.68 -9.96 -11.56
CA GLU A 303 -19.03 -9.67 -12.02
C GLU A 303 -19.18 -9.82 -13.54
N LEU A 304 -18.13 -9.52 -14.32
CA LEU A 304 -18.12 -9.72 -15.77
C LEU A 304 -18.45 -11.16 -16.17
N PHE A 305 -18.09 -12.15 -15.35
CA PHE A 305 -18.17 -13.57 -15.73
C PHE A 305 -19.30 -14.33 -15.02
N VAL A 306 -19.51 -14.07 -13.73
CA VAL A 306 -20.38 -14.92 -12.89
C VAL A 306 -21.45 -14.14 -12.12
N GLY A 307 -21.47 -12.80 -12.25
CA GLY A 307 -22.50 -11.92 -11.71
C GLY A 307 -22.27 -11.46 -10.26
N ARG A 308 -23.10 -10.51 -9.81
CA ARG A 308 -22.91 -9.72 -8.58
C ARG A 308 -22.81 -10.53 -7.28
N ARG A 309 -23.49 -11.67 -7.16
CA ARG A 309 -23.40 -12.50 -5.93
C ARG A 309 -21.99 -13.04 -5.70
N TYR A 310 -21.32 -13.46 -6.77
CA TYR A 310 -19.94 -13.95 -6.68
C TYR A 310 -18.93 -12.80 -6.58
N ALA A 311 -19.24 -11.63 -7.14
CA ALA A 311 -18.45 -10.43 -6.93
C ALA A 311 -18.31 -10.08 -5.44
N VAL A 312 -19.42 -10.04 -4.71
CA VAL A 312 -19.41 -9.80 -3.26
C VAL A 312 -18.64 -10.89 -2.50
N ARG A 313 -18.79 -12.17 -2.89
CA ARG A 313 -18.00 -13.26 -2.29
C ARG A 313 -16.49 -13.10 -2.52
N CYS A 314 -16.09 -12.64 -3.70
CA CYS A 314 -14.68 -12.34 -3.99
C CYS A 314 -14.18 -11.18 -3.11
N MET A 315 -14.97 -10.11 -2.97
CA MET A 315 -14.65 -9.00 -2.07
C MET A 315 -14.48 -9.47 -0.62
N THR A 316 -15.40 -10.31 -0.12
CA THR A 316 -15.31 -10.88 1.23
C THR A 316 -14.06 -11.74 1.39
N LEU A 317 -13.76 -12.63 0.43
CA LEU A 317 -12.56 -13.47 0.50
C LEU A 317 -11.30 -12.63 0.55
N LEU A 318 -11.16 -11.63 -0.33
CA LEU A 318 -10.02 -10.72 -0.36
C LEU A 318 -9.90 -9.90 0.94
N SER A 319 -11.03 -9.46 1.51
CA SER A 319 -11.03 -8.77 2.81
C SER A 319 -10.62 -9.66 3.99
N CYS A 320 -10.59 -10.98 3.78
CA CYS A 320 -10.08 -11.93 4.77
C CYS A 320 -8.66 -12.39 4.40
N ILE A 321 -7.93 -11.76 3.48
CA ILE A 321 -6.54 -12.10 3.20
C ILE A 321 -5.65 -11.15 4.01
N PRO A 322 -4.85 -11.64 4.98
CA PRO A 322 -3.96 -10.78 5.77
C PRO A 322 -3.04 -9.94 4.91
N GLY A 323 -2.44 -10.52 3.87
CA GLY A 323 -1.62 -9.81 2.90
C GLY A 323 -2.29 -8.66 2.15
N ILE A 324 -3.63 -8.65 2.04
CA ILE A 324 -4.35 -7.51 1.46
C ILE A 324 -4.74 -6.51 2.54
N MET A 325 -5.33 -6.97 3.65
CA MET A 325 -5.83 -6.08 4.69
C MET A 325 -4.72 -5.41 5.50
N ASN A 326 -3.60 -6.09 5.77
CA ASN A 326 -2.50 -5.50 6.53
C ASN A 326 -1.81 -4.37 5.75
N MET A 327 -1.88 -4.34 4.41
CA MET A 327 -1.33 -3.22 3.63
C MET A 327 -2.21 -1.97 3.69
N SER A 328 -3.41 -2.08 4.25
CA SER A 328 -4.33 -0.94 4.37
C SER A 328 -3.96 0.03 5.50
N ILE A 329 -3.06 -0.36 6.40
CA ILE A 329 -2.63 0.42 7.58
C ILE A 329 -1.14 0.76 7.53
N THR A 330 -0.54 0.70 6.35
CA THR A 330 0.86 1.00 6.12
C THR A 330 0.96 2.09 5.05
N ALA A 331 1.79 3.10 5.28
CA ALA A 331 2.02 4.24 4.41
C ALA A 331 2.97 3.90 3.24
N LYS A 332 2.76 2.74 2.62
CA LYS A 332 3.48 2.27 1.42
C LYS A 332 2.61 2.35 0.18
N THR A 333 3.20 2.27 -1.00
CA THR A 333 2.45 2.43 -2.26
C THR A 333 1.68 1.17 -2.70
N ASP A 334 1.75 0.08 -1.93
CA ASP A 334 1.22 -1.25 -2.25
C ASP A 334 -0.29 -1.27 -2.55
N SER A 335 -1.10 -0.73 -1.64
CA SER A 335 -2.57 -0.75 -1.73
C SER A 335 -3.09 0.02 -2.94
N MET A 336 -2.53 1.20 -3.21
CA MET A 336 -2.85 2.00 -4.40
C MET A 336 -2.36 1.33 -5.69
N THR A 337 -1.17 0.71 -5.66
CA THR A 337 -0.59 0.01 -6.82
C THR A 337 -1.46 -1.16 -7.26
N VAL A 338 -1.83 -2.07 -6.34
CA VAL A 338 -2.67 -3.23 -6.69
C VAL A 338 -4.07 -2.78 -7.14
N PHE A 339 -4.62 -1.73 -6.53
CA PHE A 339 -5.88 -1.14 -6.97
C PHE A 339 -5.81 -0.71 -8.44
N MET A 340 -4.78 0.07 -8.81
CA MET A 340 -4.59 0.54 -10.18
C MET A 340 -4.28 -0.58 -11.17
N GLN A 341 -3.55 -1.62 -10.75
CA GLN A 341 -3.33 -2.82 -11.57
C GLN A 341 -4.64 -3.55 -11.89
N LEU A 342 -5.55 -3.67 -10.91
CA LEU A 342 -6.86 -4.28 -11.14
C LEU A 342 -7.78 -3.37 -11.99
N VAL A 343 -7.73 -2.05 -11.82
CA VAL A 343 -8.45 -1.08 -12.67
C VAL A 343 -7.97 -1.18 -14.13
N MET A 344 -6.64 -1.20 -14.34
CA MET A 344 -6.02 -1.43 -15.65
C MET A 344 -6.54 -2.73 -16.28
N LEU A 345 -6.46 -3.83 -15.54
CA LEU A 345 -6.92 -5.13 -16.03
C LEU A 345 -8.42 -5.13 -16.34
N LEU A 346 -9.25 -4.56 -15.47
CA LEU A 346 -10.69 -4.43 -15.69
C LEU A 346 -10.98 -3.71 -17.01
N PHE A 347 -10.31 -2.59 -17.29
CA PHE A 347 -10.50 -1.85 -18.53
C PHE A 347 -9.99 -2.61 -19.76
N LEU A 348 -8.88 -3.33 -19.69
CA LEU A 348 -8.42 -4.22 -20.77
C LEU A 348 -9.44 -5.34 -21.07
N LEU A 349 -10.00 -5.96 -20.04
CA LEU A 349 -11.03 -6.99 -20.18
C LEU A 349 -12.34 -6.42 -20.76
N LEU A 350 -12.72 -5.21 -20.35
CA LEU A 350 -13.86 -4.48 -20.91
C LEU A 350 -13.62 -4.10 -22.36
N TYR A 351 -12.40 -3.71 -22.74
CA TYR A 351 -12.02 -3.45 -24.12
C TYR A 351 -12.21 -4.69 -25.00
N ILE A 352 -11.68 -5.84 -24.59
CA ILE A 352 -11.85 -7.13 -25.28
C ILE A 352 -13.34 -7.44 -25.50
N ARG A 353 -14.18 -7.18 -24.48
CA ARG A 353 -15.61 -7.52 -24.51
C ARG A 353 -16.47 -6.53 -25.31
N ARG A 354 -16.18 -5.23 -25.20
CA ARG A 354 -17.02 -4.12 -25.68
C ARG A 354 -16.47 -3.42 -26.91
N GLN A 355 -15.18 -3.56 -27.19
CA GLN A 355 -14.50 -3.00 -28.37
C GLN A 355 -14.68 -1.47 -28.48
N ARG A 356 -14.49 -0.76 -27.36
CA ARG A 356 -14.57 0.71 -27.28
C ARG A 356 -13.21 1.29 -26.90
N SER A 357 -12.66 2.18 -27.73
CA SER A 357 -11.33 2.79 -27.54
C SER A 357 -11.13 3.43 -26.18
N ALA A 358 -12.16 4.03 -25.59
CA ALA A 358 -12.07 4.66 -24.27
C ALA A 358 -11.60 3.69 -23.16
N TYR A 359 -11.97 2.41 -23.21
CA TYR A 359 -11.45 1.43 -22.24
C TYR A 359 -9.96 1.14 -22.46
N LEU A 360 -9.49 1.17 -23.71
CA LEU A 360 -8.07 0.99 -23.99
C LEU A 360 -7.26 2.18 -23.48
N VAL A 361 -7.74 3.41 -23.69
CA VAL A 361 -7.08 4.61 -23.17
C VAL A 361 -7.07 4.61 -21.64
N LEU A 362 -8.20 4.33 -20.98
CA LEU A 362 -8.24 4.25 -19.52
C LEU A 362 -7.35 3.14 -18.95
N ALA A 363 -7.13 2.05 -19.69
CA ALA A 363 -6.16 1.04 -19.29
C ALA A 363 -4.72 1.56 -19.38
N VAL A 364 -4.39 2.34 -20.42
CA VAL A 364 -3.09 3.01 -20.54
C VAL A 364 -2.92 4.04 -19.43
N ASP A 365 -3.93 4.84 -19.15
CA ASP A 365 -3.92 5.81 -18.03
C ASP A 365 -3.68 5.10 -16.69
N ALA A 366 -4.36 3.98 -16.43
CA ALA A 366 -4.16 3.19 -15.22
C ALA A 366 -2.76 2.57 -15.16
N TYR A 367 -2.22 2.12 -16.29
CA TYR A 367 -0.84 1.65 -16.39
C TYR A 367 0.17 2.75 -16.03
N LEU A 368 0.04 3.95 -16.62
CA LEU A 368 0.89 5.11 -16.31
C LEU A 368 0.79 5.49 -14.82
N MET A 369 -0.41 5.43 -14.23
CA MET A 369 -0.58 5.62 -12.79
C MET A 369 0.22 4.59 -11.98
N THR A 370 0.26 3.32 -12.36
CA THR A 370 1.09 2.33 -11.64
C THR A 370 2.59 2.64 -11.69
N LEU A 371 3.08 3.25 -12.76
CA LEU A 371 4.51 3.57 -12.94
C LEU A 371 4.99 4.73 -12.06
N VAL A 372 4.08 5.56 -11.54
CA VAL A 372 4.44 6.65 -10.60
C VAL A 372 4.29 6.26 -9.13
N LEU A 373 3.81 5.05 -8.83
CA LEU A 373 3.54 4.60 -7.46
C LEU A 373 4.65 3.74 -6.88
N LYS A 374 5.16 2.76 -7.64
CA LYS A 374 6.12 1.79 -7.11
C LYS A 374 7.14 1.37 -8.18
N PRO A 375 8.45 1.36 -7.89
CA PRO A 375 9.45 0.92 -8.87
C PRO A 375 9.22 -0.51 -9.37
N THR A 376 8.81 -1.43 -8.49
CA THR A 376 8.53 -2.83 -8.88
C THR A 376 7.26 -2.97 -9.73
N ALA A 377 6.39 -1.96 -9.77
CA ALA A 377 5.27 -1.93 -10.71
C ALA A 377 5.75 -1.92 -12.17
N LEU A 378 6.96 -1.39 -12.45
CA LEU A 378 7.57 -1.49 -13.77
C LEU A 378 7.75 -2.94 -14.24
N VAL A 379 7.90 -3.91 -13.34
CA VAL A 379 7.92 -5.33 -13.71
C VAL A 379 6.49 -5.87 -13.81
N PHE A 380 5.76 -5.90 -12.70
CA PHE A 380 4.48 -6.61 -12.62
C PHE A 380 3.36 -5.97 -13.44
N SER A 381 3.25 -4.64 -13.44
CA SER A 381 2.26 -3.94 -14.26
C SER A 381 2.57 -4.08 -15.75
N THR A 382 3.84 -4.00 -16.14
CA THR A 382 4.26 -4.18 -17.54
C THR A 382 4.04 -5.60 -18.02
N VAL A 383 4.32 -6.62 -17.20
CA VAL A 383 4.00 -8.01 -17.54
C VAL A 383 2.49 -8.20 -17.69
N ALA A 384 1.67 -7.65 -16.79
CA ALA A 384 0.21 -7.74 -16.88
C ALA A 384 -0.34 -7.02 -18.14
N ALA A 385 0.05 -5.76 -18.36
CA ALA A 385 -0.36 -4.95 -19.51
C ALA A 385 0.13 -5.55 -20.82
N GLY A 386 1.41 -5.94 -20.87
CA GLY A 386 2.06 -6.54 -22.04
C GLY A 386 1.44 -7.89 -22.42
N THR A 387 1.14 -8.75 -21.45
CA THR A 387 0.44 -10.03 -21.71
C THR A 387 -0.93 -9.80 -22.32
N ALA A 388 -1.73 -8.90 -21.73
CA ALA A 388 -3.06 -8.59 -22.24
C ALA A 388 -3.02 -7.87 -23.60
N GLY A 389 -2.08 -6.95 -23.80
CA GLY A 389 -1.84 -6.24 -25.06
C GLY A 389 -1.43 -7.19 -26.18
N LEU A 390 -0.46 -8.07 -25.92
CA LEU A 390 -0.02 -9.10 -26.87
C LEU A 390 -1.18 -10.03 -27.22
N TYR A 391 -2.01 -10.43 -26.24
CA TYR A 391 -3.20 -11.22 -26.52
C TYR A 391 -4.19 -10.49 -27.46
N ILE A 392 -4.44 -9.20 -27.24
CA ILE A 392 -5.29 -8.37 -28.11
C ILE A 392 -4.73 -8.31 -29.54
N LEU A 393 -3.41 -8.14 -29.68
CA LEU A 393 -2.72 -8.09 -30.97
C LEU A 393 -2.77 -9.43 -31.70
N LEU A 394 -2.37 -10.52 -31.04
CA LEU A 394 -2.33 -11.88 -31.61
C LEU A 394 -3.71 -12.37 -32.02
N THR A 395 -4.76 -11.97 -31.27
CA THR A 395 -6.15 -12.31 -31.63
C THR A 395 -6.79 -11.32 -32.62
N ARG A 396 -6.02 -10.36 -33.15
CA ARG A 396 -6.45 -9.32 -34.11
C ARG A 396 -7.68 -8.54 -33.63
N GLN A 397 -7.75 -8.29 -32.32
CA GLN A 397 -8.86 -7.59 -31.67
C GLN A 397 -8.63 -6.07 -31.56
N LEU A 398 -7.44 -5.57 -31.93
CA LEU A 398 -7.14 -4.15 -31.85
C LEU A 398 -7.96 -3.38 -32.91
N LYS A 399 -8.94 -2.63 -32.42
CA LYS A 399 -9.72 -1.65 -33.19
C LYS A 399 -9.71 -0.33 -32.44
N PHE A 400 -9.00 0.65 -32.97
CA PHE A 400 -8.93 1.98 -32.37
C PHE A 400 -9.74 2.98 -33.19
N ARG A 401 -10.54 3.77 -32.50
CA ARG A 401 -11.31 4.88 -33.05
C ARG A 401 -11.04 6.12 -32.21
N LEU A 402 -10.56 7.19 -32.84
CA LEU A 402 -10.30 8.49 -32.20
C LEU A 402 -11.58 9.10 -31.63
N LYS A 403 -12.67 9.10 -32.40
CA LYS A 403 -13.95 9.69 -31.97
C LYS A 403 -14.58 8.90 -30.82
N GLY A 404 -14.78 9.57 -29.68
CA GLY A 404 -15.27 8.94 -28.44
C GLY A 404 -14.23 8.09 -27.72
N SER A 405 -12.94 8.25 -28.05
CA SER A 405 -11.84 7.83 -27.19
C SER A 405 -11.60 8.86 -26.09
N PHE A 406 -11.08 8.43 -24.96
CA PHE A 406 -10.62 9.33 -23.90
C PHE A 406 -9.18 9.79 -24.14
N LEU A 407 -8.67 9.72 -25.37
CA LEU A 407 -7.30 10.10 -25.72
C LEU A 407 -6.85 11.48 -25.19
N PRO A 408 -7.73 12.49 -25.06
CA PRO A 408 -7.35 13.75 -24.41
C PRO A 408 -6.87 13.63 -22.96
N SER A 409 -7.14 12.53 -22.23
CA SER A 409 -6.57 12.30 -20.90
C SER A 409 -5.04 12.25 -20.92
N CYS A 410 -4.43 11.83 -22.03
CA CYS A 410 -2.99 11.81 -22.22
C CYS A 410 -2.34 13.20 -22.03
N ILE A 411 -3.10 14.29 -22.21
CA ILE A 411 -2.62 15.68 -22.03
C ILE A 411 -2.07 15.90 -20.62
N TYR A 412 -2.62 15.22 -19.60
CA TYR A 412 -2.11 15.34 -18.24
C TYR A 412 -1.55 14.03 -17.68
N MET A 413 -2.00 12.86 -18.17
CA MET A 413 -1.47 11.57 -17.71
C MET A 413 -0.01 11.34 -18.12
N ILE A 414 0.38 11.77 -19.34
CA ILE A 414 1.78 11.65 -19.78
C ILE A 414 2.66 12.64 -19.01
N PRO A 415 2.33 13.95 -18.90
CA PRO A 415 3.09 14.86 -18.05
C PRO A 415 3.15 14.42 -16.60
N MET A 416 2.07 13.94 -15.98
CA MET A 416 2.08 13.38 -14.63
C MET A 416 3.19 12.32 -14.48
N TRP A 417 3.24 11.35 -15.39
CA TRP A 417 4.24 10.29 -15.36
C TRP A 417 5.65 10.84 -15.53
N LEU A 418 5.87 11.67 -16.56
CA LEU A 418 7.17 12.23 -16.86
C LEU A 418 7.67 13.15 -15.75
N LEU A 419 6.80 13.93 -15.11
CA LEU A 419 7.18 14.90 -14.07
C LEU A 419 7.58 14.23 -12.75
N ILE A 420 6.96 13.11 -12.39
CA ILE A 420 7.38 12.29 -11.23
C ILE A 420 8.72 11.60 -11.50
N TRP A 421 8.91 11.06 -12.70
CA TRP A 421 10.19 10.47 -13.10
C TRP A 421 11.28 11.52 -13.25
N TYR A 422 10.93 12.72 -13.73
CA TYR A 422 11.82 13.86 -13.82
C TYR A 422 12.35 14.26 -12.46
N ARG A 423 11.52 14.26 -11.40
CA ARG A 423 12.00 14.46 -10.01
C ARG A 423 13.09 13.45 -9.65
N THR A 424 12.83 12.18 -9.93
CA THR A 424 13.77 11.08 -9.62
C THR A 424 15.09 11.28 -10.35
N TRP A 425 15.03 11.60 -11.65
CA TRP A 425 16.18 11.90 -12.48
C TRP A 425 16.92 13.17 -12.05
N LEU A 426 16.20 14.20 -11.65
CA LEU A 426 16.76 15.48 -11.20
C LEU A 426 17.68 15.24 -10.00
N HIS A 427 17.22 14.48 -9.01
CA HIS A 427 18.00 14.19 -7.81
C HIS A 427 19.10 13.15 -8.08
N THR A 428 18.78 12.03 -8.73
CA THR A 428 19.65 10.86 -8.74
C THR A 428 20.43 10.65 -10.03
N GLY A 429 20.05 11.34 -11.11
CA GLY A 429 20.54 11.08 -12.47
C GLY A 429 19.89 9.88 -13.17
N LEU A 430 19.07 9.09 -12.47
CA LEU A 430 18.35 7.94 -13.04
C LEU A 430 16.84 8.22 -13.17
N PRO A 431 16.16 7.77 -14.24
CA PRO A 431 14.71 7.94 -14.39
C PRO A 431 13.91 7.24 -13.29
N LEU A 432 14.43 6.13 -12.77
CA LEU A 432 13.82 5.33 -11.72
C LEU A 432 14.91 4.66 -10.88
N THR A 433 14.91 4.89 -9.57
CA THR A 433 15.81 4.22 -8.64
C THR A 433 15.35 2.78 -8.40
N SER A 434 16.24 1.79 -8.57
CA SER A 434 15.96 0.35 -8.41
C SER A 434 17.08 -0.51 -9.04
N VAL A 435 16.87 -1.83 -9.03
CA VAL A 435 17.55 -2.93 -9.73
C VAL A 435 17.73 -2.78 -11.25
N PHE A 436 17.29 -1.68 -11.83
CA PHE A 436 17.42 -1.37 -13.26
C PHE A 436 18.66 -0.54 -13.59
N ASN A 437 19.56 -0.30 -12.62
CA ASN A 437 20.75 0.53 -12.84
C ASN A 437 21.56 0.09 -14.07
N SER A 438 21.72 -1.22 -14.29
CA SER A 438 22.41 -1.74 -15.49
C SER A 438 21.71 -1.37 -16.81
N ILE A 439 20.37 -1.34 -16.82
CA ILE A 439 19.58 -0.93 -17.99
C ILE A 439 19.74 0.57 -18.22
N TRP A 440 19.66 1.37 -17.15
CA TRP A 440 19.81 2.82 -17.26
C TRP A 440 21.22 3.23 -17.67
N ALA A 441 22.24 2.58 -17.13
CA ALA A 441 23.63 2.78 -17.54
C ALA A 441 23.84 2.43 -19.03
N ALA A 442 23.25 1.33 -19.51
CA ALA A 442 23.28 0.98 -20.93
C ALA A 442 22.57 2.00 -21.84
N LEU A 443 21.59 2.73 -21.29
CA LEU A 443 20.89 3.84 -21.97
C LEU A 443 21.62 5.19 -21.82
N GLY A 444 22.79 5.23 -21.19
CA GLY A 444 23.62 6.43 -21.04
C GLY A 444 23.31 7.32 -19.83
N PHE A 445 22.48 6.84 -18.89
CA PHE A 445 22.25 7.57 -17.63
C PHE A 445 23.38 7.32 -16.65
N THR A 446 23.78 8.37 -15.92
CA THR A 446 24.80 8.32 -14.88
C THR A 446 24.22 8.71 -13.53
N VAL A 447 24.67 8.02 -12.49
CA VAL A 447 24.27 8.32 -11.11
C VAL A 447 24.92 9.64 -10.69
N ARG A 448 24.14 10.53 -10.07
CA ARG A 448 24.62 11.80 -9.53
C ARG A 448 25.02 11.65 -8.07
N TYR A 449 26.04 12.40 -7.66
CA TYR A 449 26.34 12.59 -6.25
C TYR A 449 25.10 13.14 -5.51
N PRO A 450 24.77 12.67 -4.30
CA PRO A 450 25.55 11.79 -3.40
C PRO A 450 25.18 10.30 -3.51
N TYR A 451 24.41 9.91 -4.53
CA TYR A 451 23.81 8.57 -4.61
C TYR A 451 24.80 7.51 -5.09
N ARG A 452 24.55 6.28 -4.65
CA ARG A 452 25.20 5.07 -5.14
C ARG A 452 24.17 3.96 -5.26
N PHE A 453 23.99 3.41 -6.47
CA PHE A 453 23.09 2.28 -6.69
C PHE A 453 23.90 1.05 -7.03
N GLU A 454 23.93 0.08 -6.12
CA GLU A 454 24.56 -1.21 -6.38
C GLU A 454 23.66 -2.08 -7.29
N SER A 455 24.29 -2.91 -8.11
CA SER A 455 23.58 -3.97 -8.85
C SER A 455 23.05 -5.02 -7.85
N LEU A 456 21.89 -5.61 -8.13
CA LEU A 456 21.30 -6.71 -7.35
C LEU A 456 22.36 -7.70 -6.85
N PRO A 457 22.56 -7.87 -5.54
CA PRO A 457 23.19 -9.08 -5.04
C PRO A 457 22.24 -10.25 -5.36
N SER A 458 22.61 -11.09 -6.32
CA SER A 458 21.83 -12.28 -6.66
C SER A 458 22.05 -13.35 -5.60
N ASN A 459 21.07 -13.56 -4.72
CA ASN A 459 21.13 -14.64 -3.73
C ASN A 459 20.83 -16.02 -4.35
N GLY A 460 20.13 -16.02 -5.48
CA GLY A 460 19.94 -17.21 -6.28
C GLY A 460 21.25 -17.58 -6.95
N GLY A 461 21.97 -18.56 -6.41
CA GLY A 461 23.08 -19.22 -7.08
C GLY A 461 22.66 -19.81 -8.45
N SER A 462 23.42 -20.75 -9.00
CA SER A 462 23.05 -21.35 -10.29
C SER A 462 21.68 -22.04 -10.19
N MET A 463 20.74 -21.67 -11.08
CA MET A 463 19.36 -22.21 -11.14
C MET A 463 19.31 -23.73 -11.35
N ILE A 464 20.43 -24.35 -11.73
CA ILE A 464 20.59 -25.77 -12.04
C ILE A 464 21.47 -26.45 -10.97
N SER A 465 21.37 -26.02 -9.71
CA SER A 465 22.01 -26.67 -8.57
C SER A 465 20.98 -27.28 -7.62
N ILE A 466 21.37 -28.35 -6.92
CA ILE A 466 20.54 -28.97 -5.88
C ILE A 466 20.23 -27.96 -4.76
N GLU A 467 21.17 -27.07 -4.47
CA GLU A 467 21.01 -25.98 -3.49
C GLU A 467 19.97 -24.96 -3.94
N GLY A 468 20.03 -24.52 -5.21
CA GLY A 468 19.02 -23.63 -5.80
C GLY A 468 17.62 -24.24 -5.79
N LEU A 469 17.49 -25.55 -6.03
CA LEU A 469 16.21 -26.26 -5.95
C LEU A 469 15.69 -26.35 -4.50
N LYS A 470 16.55 -26.69 -3.53
CA LYS A 470 16.17 -26.70 -2.10
C LYS A 470 15.74 -25.31 -1.63
N HIS A 471 16.46 -24.28 -2.06
CA HIS A 471 16.17 -22.89 -1.74
C HIS A 471 14.77 -22.46 -2.22
N ILE A 472 14.46 -22.67 -3.51
CA ILE A 472 13.14 -22.29 -4.04
C ILE A 472 12.01 -23.13 -3.43
N LEU A 473 12.21 -24.43 -3.20
CA LEU A 473 11.21 -25.28 -2.57
C LEU A 473 10.89 -24.84 -1.14
N LYS A 474 11.91 -24.44 -0.36
CA LYS A 474 11.73 -23.90 1.00
C LYS A 474 10.90 -22.61 0.96
N ARG A 475 11.18 -21.71 0.02
CA ARG A 475 10.42 -20.46 -0.14
C ARG A 475 8.99 -20.70 -0.63
N ILE A 476 8.77 -21.62 -1.58
CA ILE A 476 7.42 -22.02 -2.03
C ILE A 476 6.63 -22.60 -0.86
N TYR A 477 7.25 -23.46 -0.05
CA TYR A 477 6.65 -23.97 1.18
C TYR A 477 6.29 -22.83 2.14
N GLY A 478 7.20 -21.85 2.33
CA GLY A 478 6.96 -20.66 3.13
C GLY A 478 5.71 -19.88 2.71
N VAL A 479 5.59 -19.60 1.41
CA VAL A 479 4.47 -18.82 0.86
C VAL A 479 3.15 -19.60 0.84
N LEU A 480 3.17 -20.92 0.59
CA LEU A 480 1.95 -21.73 0.43
C LEU A 480 1.46 -22.41 1.72
N MET A 481 2.35 -22.73 2.66
CA MET A 481 2.04 -23.59 3.80
C MET A 481 2.23 -22.84 5.12
N ALA A 482 3.44 -22.36 5.40
CA ALA A 482 3.77 -21.68 6.65
C ALA A 482 5.04 -20.84 6.50
N PRO A 483 4.98 -19.50 6.60
CA PRO A 483 6.15 -18.63 6.50
C PRO A 483 6.92 -18.61 7.83
N VAL A 484 7.77 -19.62 8.02
CA VAL A 484 8.63 -19.78 9.20
C VAL A 484 10.11 -19.53 8.88
N GLY A 485 10.82 -18.92 9.83
CA GLY A 485 12.24 -18.55 9.73
C GLY A 485 12.46 -17.09 9.31
N GLU A 486 13.71 -16.63 9.44
CA GLU A 486 14.10 -15.22 9.20
C GLU A 486 13.78 -14.74 7.78
N ASP A 487 14.10 -15.56 6.76
CA ASP A 487 13.84 -15.26 5.34
C ASP A 487 12.34 -15.05 5.03
N MET A 488 11.44 -15.63 5.83
CA MET A 488 9.99 -15.58 5.63
C MET A 488 9.26 -14.67 6.64
N ALA A 489 9.99 -14.01 7.55
CA ALA A 489 9.38 -13.21 8.62
C ALA A 489 8.51 -12.06 8.08
N HIS A 490 8.91 -11.45 6.97
CA HIS A 490 8.16 -10.38 6.30
C HIS A 490 6.97 -10.94 5.50
N VAL A 491 7.11 -12.13 4.91
CA VAL A 491 6.00 -12.85 4.27
C VAL A 491 4.87 -13.10 5.25
N ARG A 492 5.18 -13.51 6.49
CA ARG A 492 4.20 -13.77 7.56
C ARG A 492 3.23 -12.60 7.79
N ILE A 493 3.74 -11.38 7.72
CA ILE A 493 2.97 -10.15 7.94
C ILE A 493 2.01 -9.90 6.77
N ALA A 494 2.48 -10.11 5.54
CA ALA A 494 1.71 -9.89 4.32
C ALA A 494 1.31 -11.22 3.64
N TRP A 495 0.86 -12.21 4.43
CA TRP A 495 0.64 -13.57 3.94
C TRP A 495 -0.78 -13.82 3.41
N SER A 496 -0.90 -14.64 2.37
CA SER A 496 -2.20 -15.11 1.88
C SER A 496 -2.72 -16.38 2.54
N THR A 497 -1.95 -16.99 3.45
CA THR A 497 -2.24 -18.27 4.14
C THR A 497 -2.30 -19.46 3.16
N PRO A 498 -2.56 -20.69 3.62
CA PRO A 498 -2.84 -21.81 2.74
C PRO A 498 -4.06 -21.62 1.83
N LEU A 499 -4.82 -20.53 2.01
CA LEU A 499 -5.87 -20.13 1.08
C LEU A 499 -5.33 -19.89 -0.34
N LEU A 500 -4.08 -19.45 -0.52
CA LEU A 500 -3.48 -19.34 -1.85
C LEU A 500 -3.34 -20.70 -2.52
N LEU A 501 -2.84 -21.71 -1.82
CA LEU A 501 -2.77 -23.08 -2.35
C LEU A 501 -4.17 -23.56 -2.77
N LEU A 502 -5.17 -23.31 -1.93
CA LEU A 502 -6.55 -23.66 -2.26
C LEU A 502 -7.04 -22.93 -3.53
N PHE A 503 -6.75 -21.64 -3.69
CA PHE A 503 -7.09 -20.92 -4.91
C PHE A 503 -6.40 -21.49 -6.14
N LEU A 504 -5.10 -21.82 -6.05
CA LEU A 504 -4.36 -22.45 -7.15
C LEU A 504 -5.00 -23.79 -7.56
N LEU A 505 -5.37 -24.64 -6.59
CA LEU A 505 -6.07 -25.89 -6.85
C LEU A 505 -7.45 -25.67 -7.48
N LEU A 506 -8.19 -24.65 -7.04
CA LEU A 506 -9.49 -24.28 -7.61
C LEU A 506 -9.35 -23.77 -9.05
N VAL A 507 -8.27 -23.10 -9.41
CA VAL A 507 -8.00 -22.70 -10.80
C VAL A 507 -7.77 -23.92 -11.70
N CYS A 508 -7.16 -24.99 -11.17
CA CYS A 508 -6.94 -26.26 -11.88
C CYS A 508 -8.19 -27.18 -11.92
N LEU A 509 -9.20 -26.91 -11.09
CA LEU A 509 -10.42 -27.71 -10.98
C LEU A 509 -11.17 -28.01 -12.30
N PRO A 510 -11.19 -27.11 -13.32
CA PRO A 510 -11.84 -27.40 -14.60
C PRO A 510 -11.27 -28.62 -15.36
N VAL A 511 -10.08 -29.11 -15.00
CA VAL A 511 -9.50 -30.36 -15.53
C VAL A 511 -10.28 -31.59 -15.06
N LEU A 512 -10.83 -31.53 -13.84
CA LEU A 512 -11.48 -32.66 -13.17
C LEU A 512 -13.02 -32.54 -13.10
N ALA A 513 -13.54 -31.30 -13.14
CA ALA A 513 -14.96 -31.00 -12.96
C ALA A 513 -15.58 -30.22 -14.12
N ASP A 514 -16.86 -30.49 -14.38
CA ASP A 514 -17.60 -29.82 -15.45
C ASP A 514 -17.96 -28.36 -15.09
N VAL A 515 -17.47 -27.43 -15.91
CA VAL A 515 -17.80 -26.00 -15.86
C VAL A 515 -18.74 -25.59 -17.00
N ARG A 516 -19.53 -24.53 -16.77
CA ARG A 516 -20.39 -23.92 -17.77
C ARG A 516 -19.53 -23.33 -18.90
N ARG A 517 -19.91 -23.62 -20.15
CA ARG A 517 -19.22 -23.10 -21.34
C ARG A 517 -19.42 -21.59 -21.44
N SER A 518 -18.33 -20.85 -21.62
CA SER A 518 -18.33 -19.41 -21.88
C SER A 518 -18.82 -19.12 -23.31
N ARG A 519 -19.55 -18.01 -23.51
CA ARG A 519 -19.85 -17.51 -24.86
C ARG A 519 -18.56 -17.06 -25.56
N ARG A 520 -18.52 -16.96 -26.90
CA ARG A 520 -17.27 -16.65 -27.65
C ARG A 520 -16.53 -15.40 -27.15
N LYS A 521 -17.23 -14.28 -26.93
CA LYS A 521 -16.62 -13.05 -26.40
C LYS A 521 -16.12 -13.20 -24.97
N GLU A 522 -16.87 -13.90 -24.14
CA GLU A 522 -16.50 -14.20 -22.75
C GLU A 522 -15.29 -15.15 -22.69
N LYS A 523 -15.20 -16.12 -23.61
CA LYS A 523 -14.07 -17.04 -23.75
C LYS A 523 -12.77 -16.27 -23.96
N ASN A 524 -12.76 -15.28 -24.85
CA ASN A 524 -11.56 -14.48 -25.09
C ASN A 524 -11.13 -13.70 -23.84
N THR A 525 -12.09 -13.10 -23.14
CA THR A 525 -11.81 -12.36 -21.89
C THR A 525 -11.27 -13.27 -20.78
N VAL A 526 -11.82 -14.49 -20.63
CA VAL A 526 -11.30 -15.48 -19.65
C VAL A 526 -9.89 -15.93 -20.01
N ILE A 527 -9.60 -16.20 -21.29
CA ILE A 527 -8.26 -16.63 -21.72
C ILE A 527 -7.24 -15.53 -21.44
N CYS A 528 -7.56 -14.27 -21.77
CA CYS A 528 -6.69 -13.14 -21.46
C CYS A 528 -6.38 -13.05 -19.96
N LEU A 529 -7.42 -13.12 -19.11
CA LEU A 529 -7.26 -13.09 -17.66
C LEU A 529 -6.41 -14.27 -17.15
N ALA A 530 -6.62 -15.48 -17.69
CA ALA A 530 -5.83 -16.65 -17.32
C ALA A 530 -4.35 -16.52 -17.73
N LEU A 531 -4.07 -15.94 -18.92
CA LEU A 531 -2.69 -15.68 -19.36
C LEU A 531 -2.02 -14.67 -18.44
N VAL A 532 -2.68 -13.56 -18.10
CA VAL A 532 -2.16 -12.55 -17.16
C VAL A 532 -1.88 -13.17 -15.79
N PHE A 533 -2.76 -14.03 -15.30
CA PHE A 533 -2.57 -14.78 -14.06
C PHE A 533 -1.32 -15.68 -14.13
N VAL A 534 -1.15 -16.45 -15.21
CA VAL A 534 0.01 -17.33 -15.38
C VAL A 534 1.31 -16.53 -15.49
N THR A 535 1.36 -15.48 -16.30
CA THR A 535 2.60 -14.70 -16.48
C THR A 535 3.01 -13.95 -15.22
N ASN A 536 2.06 -13.39 -14.46
CA ASN A 536 2.35 -12.79 -13.15
C ASN A 536 2.72 -13.84 -12.09
N GLY A 537 2.12 -15.02 -12.13
CA GLY A 537 2.51 -16.14 -11.27
C GLY A 537 3.96 -16.59 -11.53
N LEU A 538 4.35 -16.70 -12.80
CA LEU A 538 5.74 -16.99 -13.18
C LEU A 538 6.70 -15.89 -12.69
N MET A 539 6.32 -14.61 -12.85
CA MET A 539 7.17 -13.51 -12.39
C MET A 539 7.27 -13.44 -10.86
N SER A 540 6.21 -13.85 -10.16
CA SER A 540 6.24 -14.02 -8.69
C SER A 540 7.21 -15.13 -8.27
N LEU A 541 7.30 -16.24 -9.02
CA LEU A 541 8.28 -17.29 -8.77
C LEU A 541 9.72 -16.82 -9.03
N VAL A 542 9.93 -16.02 -10.08
CA VAL A 542 11.23 -15.40 -10.37
C VAL A 542 11.63 -14.45 -9.24
N ALA A 543 10.71 -13.59 -8.78
CA ALA A 543 10.96 -12.73 -7.63
C ALA A 543 11.31 -13.54 -6.37
N LEU A 544 10.55 -14.61 -6.09
CA LEU A 544 10.81 -15.51 -4.97
C LEU A 544 12.19 -16.17 -5.04
N TYR A 545 12.73 -16.40 -6.25
CA TYR A 545 14.07 -16.95 -6.44
C TYR A 545 15.17 -15.90 -6.26
N LEU A 546 15.02 -14.72 -6.85
CA LEU A 546 16.07 -13.71 -6.96
C LEU A 546 16.23 -12.83 -5.73
N LEU A 547 15.15 -12.57 -4.99
CA LEU A 547 15.17 -11.61 -3.88
C LEU A 547 16.06 -12.09 -2.74
N TRP A 548 16.89 -11.18 -2.21
CA TRP A 548 17.69 -11.46 -1.02
C TRP A 548 16.79 -11.74 0.19
N GLN A 549 15.82 -10.86 0.44
CA GLN A 549 14.80 -10.98 1.47
C GLN A 549 13.41 -10.98 0.81
N VAL A 550 12.56 -11.93 1.19
CA VAL A 550 11.21 -12.05 0.61
C VAL A 550 10.21 -11.25 1.43
N ASP A 551 9.64 -10.21 0.83
CA ASP A 551 8.51 -9.48 1.39
C ASP A 551 7.19 -10.04 0.82
N GLY A 552 6.18 -10.23 1.67
CA GLY A 552 4.86 -10.68 1.25
C GLY A 552 4.11 -9.62 0.41
N ASN A 553 4.47 -8.34 0.53
CA ASN A 553 3.81 -7.27 -0.23
C ASN A 553 3.97 -7.39 -1.76
N TYR A 554 5.03 -8.08 -2.23
CA TYR A 554 5.26 -8.30 -3.65
C TYR A 554 4.17 -9.17 -4.31
N PHE A 555 3.42 -9.94 -3.52
CA PHE A 555 2.48 -10.94 -4.02
C PHE A 555 1.01 -10.48 -3.97
N LEU A 556 0.71 -9.22 -3.64
CA LEU A 556 -0.67 -8.72 -3.55
C LEU A 556 -1.47 -8.94 -4.85
N LEU A 557 -0.88 -8.65 -6.00
CA LEU A 557 -1.53 -8.87 -7.30
C LEU A 557 -1.78 -10.36 -7.55
N LEU A 558 -0.83 -11.24 -7.18
CA LEU A 558 -1.00 -12.68 -7.28
C LEU A 558 -2.16 -13.17 -6.40
N TYR A 559 -2.26 -12.67 -5.17
CA TYR A 559 -3.35 -13.02 -4.25
C TYR A 559 -4.71 -12.60 -4.82
N ALA A 560 -4.80 -11.37 -5.35
CA ALA A 560 -6.00 -10.86 -5.99
C ALA A 560 -6.41 -11.69 -7.21
N LEU A 561 -5.48 -11.93 -8.15
CA LEU A 561 -5.74 -12.70 -9.36
C LEU A 561 -6.13 -14.15 -9.06
N SER A 562 -5.48 -14.79 -8.08
CA SER A 562 -5.79 -16.15 -7.64
C SER A 562 -7.21 -16.25 -7.13
N ALA A 563 -7.63 -15.33 -6.24
CA ALA A 563 -8.98 -15.30 -5.70
C ALA A 563 -10.03 -15.01 -6.79
N ILE A 564 -9.77 -14.03 -7.67
CA ILE A 564 -10.65 -13.70 -8.80
C ILE A 564 -10.86 -14.94 -9.68
N MET A 565 -9.78 -15.61 -10.08
CA MET A 565 -9.85 -16.81 -10.93
C MET A 565 -10.56 -17.96 -10.25
N ALA A 566 -10.24 -18.25 -8.98
CA ALA A 566 -10.90 -19.29 -8.20
C ALA A 566 -12.41 -19.05 -8.08
N VAL A 567 -12.83 -17.81 -7.79
CA VAL A 567 -14.27 -17.47 -7.68
C VAL A 567 -14.98 -17.56 -9.03
N ILE A 568 -14.33 -17.16 -10.13
CA ILE A 568 -14.89 -17.34 -11.48
C ILE A 568 -15.09 -18.83 -11.80
N VAL A 569 -14.12 -19.69 -11.46
CA VAL A 569 -14.24 -21.14 -11.66
C VAL A 569 -15.39 -21.71 -10.83
N VAL A 570 -15.43 -21.43 -9.53
CA VAL A 570 -16.49 -21.88 -8.61
C VAL A 570 -17.87 -21.39 -9.07
N GLY A 571 -17.97 -20.14 -9.52
CA GLY A 571 -19.19 -19.58 -10.06
C GLY A 571 -19.65 -20.24 -11.36
N LYS A 572 -18.74 -20.82 -12.15
CA LYS A 572 -19.04 -21.54 -13.39
C LYS A 572 -19.29 -23.03 -13.21
N LEU A 573 -19.03 -23.63 -12.05
CA LEU A 573 -19.32 -25.04 -11.80
C LEU A 573 -20.79 -25.39 -12.11
N LYS A 574 -21.01 -26.53 -12.77
CA LYS A 574 -22.37 -27.05 -13.02
C LYS A 574 -22.97 -27.72 -11.78
N SER A 575 -22.15 -28.39 -10.98
CA SER A 575 -22.60 -29.08 -9.78
C SER A 575 -22.84 -28.12 -8.62
N GLY A 576 -24.10 -28.07 -8.15
CA GLY A 576 -24.45 -27.32 -6.95
C GLY A 576 -23.87 -27.93 -5.67
N PHE A 577 -23.74 -29.26 -5.63
CA PHE A 577 -23.15 -29.98 -4.49
C PHE A 577 -21.67 -29.65 -4.33
N LEU A 578 -20.87 -29.82 -5.40
CA LEU A 578 -19.45 -29.50 -5.39
C LEU A 578 -19.20 -28.05 -4.97
N ARG A 579 -19.97 -27.12 -5.54
CA ARG A 579 -19.92 -25.70 -5.18
C ARG A 579 -20.23 -25.46 -3.70
N GLY A 580 -21.30 -26.05 -3.17
CA GLY A 580 -21.68 -25.91 -1.76
C GLY A 580 -20.64 -26.49 -0.80
N SER A 581 -20.04 -27.61 -1.16
CA SER A 581 -18.95 -28.24 -0.39
C SER A 581 -17.68 -27.40 -0.38
N ILE A 582 -17.28 -26.82 -1.52
CA ILE A 582 -16.15 -25.86 -1.59
C ILE A 582 -16.42 -24.65 -0.69
N CYS A 583 -17.63 -24.07 -0.74
CA CYS A 583 -17.99 -22.94 0.13
C CYS A 583 -17.89 -23.29 1.63
N ARG A 584 -18.29 -24.50 2.04
CA ARG A 584 -18.15 -24.96 3.44
C ARG A 584 -16.68 -25.17 3.82
N MET A 585 -15.87 -25.68 2.91
CA MET A 585 -14.44 -25.90 3.13
C MET A 585 -13.66 -24.58 3.32
N LEU A 586 -14.14 -23.47 2.76
CA LEU A 586 -13.52 -22.15 2.94
C LEU A 586 -13.71 -21.56 4.36
N VAL A 587 -14.72 -21.99 5.11
CA VAL A 587 -15.04 -21.44 6.43
C VAL A 587 -13.86 -21.53 7.42
N PRO A 588 -13.22 -22.69 7.64
CA PRO A 588 -12.08 -22.76 8.57
C PRO A 588 -10.86 -21.93 8.09
N PHE A 589 -10.66 -21.77 6.77
CA PHE A 589 -9.62 -20.89 6.24
C PHE A 589 -9.92 -19.43 6.51
N ILE A 590 -11.17 -19.00 6.33
CA ILE A 590 -11.59 -17.63 6.64
C ILE A 590 -11.36 -17.34 8.11
N LEU A 591 -11.77 -18.25 9.01
CA LEU A 591 -11.56 -18.08 10.45
C LEU A 591 -10.06 -17.99 10.80
N PHE A 592 -9.26 -18.90 10.24
CA PHE A 592 -7.80 -18.86 10.40
C PHE A 592 -7.23 -17.51 9.94
N ASN A 593 -7.65 -17.02 8.78
CA ASN A 593 -7.14 -15.76 8.28
C ASN A 593 -7.54 -14.56 9.13
N VAL A 594 -8.76 -14.51 9.65
CA VAL A 594 -9.20 -13.46 10.57
C VAL A 594 -8.28 -13.44 11.80
N THR A 595 -7.97 -14.61 12.36
CA THR A 595 -7.03 -14.71 13.50
C THR A 595 -5.61 -14.29 13.13
N ILE A 596 -5.12 -14.64 11.94
CA ILE A 596 -3.80 -14.20 11.47
C ILE A 596 -3.77 -12.68 11.30
N THR A 597 -4.79 -12.09 10.67
CA THR A 597 -4.91 -10.64 10.53
C THR A 597 -4.92 -9.93 11.88
N ALA A 598 -5.54 -10.51 12.91
CA ALA A 598 -5.57 -9.94 14.25
C ALA A 598 -4.17 -9.91 14.92
N VAL A 599 -3.35 -10.95 14.73
CA VAL A 599 -2.02 -11.06 15.37
C VAL A 599 -0.87 -10.48 14.55
N SER A 600 -1.09 -10.23 13.24
CA SER A 600 -0.06 -9.75 12.32
C SER A 600 -0.35 -8.36 11.75
N ASN A 601 0.69 -7.52 11.73
CA ASN A 601 0.78 -6.23 11.06
C ASN A 601 2.26 -5.80 11.04
N TRP A 602 2.58 -4.77 10.26
CA TRP A 602 3.95 -4.30 10.07
C TRP A 602 4.54 -3.60 11.30
N GLY A 603 3.73 -2.93 12.11
CA GLY A 603 4.17 -2.34 13.37
C GLY A 603 4.42 -3.35 14.49
N GLY A 604 4.05 -4.62 14.30
CA GLY A 604 4.22 -5.67 15.31
C GLY A 604 3.33 -5.52 16.54
N THR A 605 2.44 -4.53 16.59
CA THR A 605 1.55 -4.24 17.73
C THR A 605 0.32 -5.14 17.75
N LEU A 606 -0.38 -5.20 18.89
CA LEU A 606 -1.59 -6.00 19.07
C LEU A 606 -2.72 -5.10 19.58
N GLY A 607 -3.97 -5.50 19.29
CA GLY A 607 -5.15 -4.78 19.75
C GLY A 607 -5.61 -3.65 18.82
N LEU A 608 -6.58 -2.89 19.31
CA LEU A 608 -7.14 -1.70 18.66
C LEU A 608 -6.58 -0.45 19.34
N THR A 609 -6.73 0.71 18.68
CA THR A 609 -6.44 2.01 19.30
C THR A 609 -7.20 2.12 20.62
N PRO A 610 -6.58 2.57 21.73
CA PRO A 610 -7.23 2.68 23.02
C PRO A 610 -8.56 3.44 22.97
N VAL A 611 -9.55 2.90 23.66
CA VAL A 611 -10.91 3.47 23.75
C VAL A 611 -10.85 4.82 24.45
N LYS A 612 -11.36 5.86 23.78
CA LYS A 612 -11.53 7.20 24.35
C LYS A 612 -12.82 7.80 23.81
N PHE A 613 -13.58 8.51 24.66
CA PHE A 613 -14.87 9.08 24.27
C PHE A 613 -14.83 10.59 24.00
N ILE A 614 -13.91 11.31 24.66
CA ILE A 614 -13.76 12.77 24.54
C ILE A 614 -12.41 13.06 23.89
N HIS A 615 -12.46 13.54 22.64
CA HIS A 615 -11.29 13.84 21.81
C HIS A 615 -11.72 14.55 20.51
N LYS A 616 -10.75 14.93 19.66
CA LYS A 616 -10.98 15.58 18.35
C LYS A 616 -11.42 14.63 17.23
N GLY A 617 -11.59 13.34 17.53
CA GLY A 617 -12.01 12.30 16.59
C GLY A 617 -10.86 11.69 15.78
N TYR A 618 -9.62 12.01 16.17
CA TYR A 618 -8.38 11.43 15.65
C TYR A 618 -7.40 11.20 16.81
N TYR A 619 -6.43 10.30 16.64
CA TYR A 619 -5.32 10.07 17.56
C TYR A 619 -4.15 11.03 17.26
N ASP A 620 -3.71 11.82 18.25
CA ASP A 620 -2.70 12.86 18.07
C ASP A 620 -1.28 12.25 18.16
N HIS A 621 -0.72 11.92 17.00
CA HIS A 621 0.62 11.31 16.91
C HIS A 621 1.72 12.36 17.07
N MET A 622 1.42 13.63 16.82
CA MET A 622 2.36 14.73 17.05
C MET A 622 2.57 14.92 18.56
N GLU A 623 1.48 14.94 19.33
CA GLU A 623 1.53 14.95 20.79
C GLU A 623 2.22 13.69 21.34
N GLU A 624 1.88 12.49 20.84
CA GLU A 624 2.57 11.25 21.21
C GLU A 624 4.08 11.30 20.91
N SER A 625 4.49 11.86 19.77
CA SER A 625 5.90 11.96 19.39
C SER A 625 6.65 12.92 20.30
N HIS A 626 6.01 14.03 20.68
CA HIS A 626 6.56 14.96 21.67
C HIS A 626 6.73 14.30 23.03
N GLU A 627 5.68 13.64 23.55
CA GLU A 627 5.73 12.93 24.84
C GLU A 627 6.81 11.83 24.84
N LEU A 628 6.93 11.08 23.75
CA LEU A 628 7.95 10.04 23.60
C LEU A 628 9.37 10.61 23.63
N LEU A 629 9.63 11.69 22.88
CA LEU A 629 10.96 12.28 22.83
C LEU A 629 11.31 13.04 24.12
N ALA A 630 10.32 13.67 24.76
CA ALA A 630 10.47 14.23 26.11
C ALA A 630 10.79 13.14 27.14
N PHE A 631 10.14 11.97 27.07
CA PHE A 631 10.46 10.81 27.91
C PHE A 631 11.90 10.31 27.69
N TYR A 632 12.39 10.35 26.45
CA TYR A 632 13.80 10.08 26.14
C TYR A 632 14.75 11.25 26.47
N GLY A 633 14.26 12.30 27.11
CA GLY A 633 15.06 13.42 27.59
C GLY A 633 15.44 14.43 26.50
N ASN A 634 14.62 14.59 25.46
CA ASN A 634 14.83 15.52 24.33
C ASN A 634 13.84 16.68 24.31
N GLU A 635 13.31 17.12 25.46
CA GLU A 635 12.27 18.15 25.51
C GLU A 635 12.78 19.50 24.96
N LYS A 636 13.95 19.96 25.41
CA LYS A 636 14.54 21.22 24.90
C LYS A 636 15.02 21.08 23.46
N ILE A 637 15.61 19.93 23.10
CA ILE A 637 16.03 19.65 21.72
C ILE A 637 14.82 19.69 20.78
N TRP A 638 13.69 19.11 21.19
CA TRP A 638 12.45 19.17 20.45
C TRP A 638 11.98 20.61 20.26
N ASP A 639 11.95 21.42 21.32
CA ASP A 639 11.52 22.82 21.24
C ASP A 639 12.33 23.60 20.21
N ILE A 640 13.66 23.48 20.22
CA ILE A 640 14.57 24.12 19.25
C ILE A 640 14.26 23.67 17.82
N LEU A 641 14.12 22.36 17.59
CA LEU A 641 13.86 21.83 16.26
C LEU A 641 12.44 22.15 15.76
N ALA A 642 11.47 22.31 16.66
CA ALA A 642 10.09 22.66 16.37
C ALA A 642 9.90 24.12 15.96
N GLU A 643 10.81 25.03 16.37
CA GLU A 643 10.76 26.44 15.97
C GLU A 643 10.82 26.64 14.46
N ASN A 644 11.61 25.81 13.77
CA ASN A 644 11.71 25.85 12.32
C ASN A 644 11.62 24.43 11.71
N PRO A 645 10.46 24.03 11.19
CA PRO A 645 10.28 22.71 10.58
C PRO A 645 11.13 22.49 9.34
N ARG A 646 11.71 23.56 8.77
CA ARG A 646 12.62 23.48 7.63
C ARG A 646 14.02 23.03 7.99
N ASN A 647 14.37 23.02 9.28
CA ASN A 647 15.68 22.56 9.74
C ASN A 647 15.96 21.16 9.19
N ARG A 648 17.16 20.98 8.65
CA ARG A 648 17.67 19.69 8.15
C ARG A 648 18.62 19.10 9.18
N VAL A 649 18.28 17.93 9.68
CA VAL A 649 18.96 17.29 10.81
C VAL A 649 19.46 15.91 10.43
N VAL A 650 20.71 15.62 10.73
CA VAL A 650 21.23 14.25 10.67
C VAL A 650 21.21 13.65 12.07
N VAL A 651 20.56 12.50 12.20
CA VAL A 651 20.27 11.80 13.45
C VAL A 651 21.24 10.63 13.61
N PHE A 652 22.11 10.71 14.61
CA PHE A 652 22.90 9.58 15.11
C PHE A 652 22.14 8.96 16.30
N GLY A 653 21.13 8.14 16.01
CA GLY A 653 20.27 7.57 17.05
C GLY A 653 19.44 6.39 16.54
N GLU A 654 18.79 5.69 17.46
CA GLU A 654 17.94 4.55 17.16
C GLU A 654 16.73 4.95 16.30
N GLN A 655 16.45 4.14 15.27
CA GLN A 655 15.34 4.33 14.35
C GLN A 655 14.20 3.35 14.67
N PRO A 656 12.93 3.74 14.45
CA PRO A 656 12.47 4.99 13.82
C PRO A 656 12.16 6.12 14.81
N GLU A 657 12.31 5.90 16.12
CA GLU A 657 11.89 6.82 17.18
C GLU A 657 12.54 8.21 17.04
N MET A 658 13.85 8.25 16.80
CA MET A 658 14.60 9.51 16.69
C MET A 658 14.39 10.23 15.35
N LEU A 659 13.59 9.67 14.44
CA LEU A 659 13.16 10.36 13.21
C LEU A 659 11.90 11.21 13.40
N ARG A 660 11.27 11.15 14.58
CA ARG A 660 9.98 11.78 14.86
C ARG A 660 10.04 13.27 15.20
N PHE A 661 11.24 13.86 15.26
CA PHE A 661 11.37 15.32 15.40
C PHE A 661 10.57 16.04 14.29
N PRO A 662 9.99 17.22 14.59
CA PRO A 662 9.05 17.89 13.69
C PRO A 662 9.74 18.71 12.61
N CYS A 663 10.77 18.14 11.99
CA CYS A 663 11.59 18.73 10.95
C CYS A 663 12.16 17.67 9.99
N SER A 664 12.95 18.12 9.01
CA SER A 664 13.57 17.23 8.03
C SER A 664 14.73 16.45 8.66
N THR A 665 14.46 15.20 9.08
CA THR A 665 15.49 14.34 9.68
C THR A 665 15.86 13.15 8.80
N GLN A 666 17.16 12.90 8.69
CA GLN A 666 17.76 11.72 8.06
C GLN A 666 18.64 11.01 9.07
N SER A 667 18.62 9.68 9.11
CA SER A 667 19.51 8.94 10.01
C SER A 667 20.92 8.82 9.44
N TYR A 668 21.92 8.71 10.30
CA TYR A 668 23.26 8.31 9.89
C TYR A 668 23.28 6.90 9.24
N THR A 669 22.40 5.98 9.68
CA THR A 669 22.22 4.68 9.03
C THR A 669 21.66 4.76 7.61
N ASP A 670 20.96 5.85 7.24
CA ASP A 670 20.52 6.10 5.86
C ASP A 670 21.69 6.49 4.96
N ILE A 671 22.77 7.00 5.54
CA ILE A 671 23.99 7.42 4.84
C ILE A 671 24.90 6.21 4.66
N GLU A 672 25.24 5.51 5.74
CA GLU A 672 26.21 4.40 5.71
C GLU A 672 25.61 3.04 5.36
N GLY A 673 24.30 2.87 5.60
CA GLY A 673 23.62 1.59 5.53
C GLY A 673 23.02 1.24 4.17
N SER A 674 22.12 0.25 4.18
CA SER A 674 21.50 -0.28 2.96
C SER A 674 20.65 0.78 2.24
N GLY A 675 20.91 0.95 0.94
CA GLY A 675 20.24 1.96 0.12
C GLY A 675 20.87 3.36 0.21
N GLY A 676 21.87 3.56 1.09
CA GLY A 676 22.69 4.75 1.21
C GLY A 676 23.99 4.70 0.40
N ASN A 677 24.94 5.55 0.75
CA ASN A 677 26.28 5.59 0.15
C ASN A 677 27.34 5.68 1.25
N PHE A 678 27.85 4.53 1.67
CA PHE A 678 28.87 4.44 2.73
C PHE A 678 30.17 5.19 2.43
N ASN A 679 30.46 5.55 1.18
CA ASN A 679 31.61 6.39 0.87
C ASN A 679 31.48 7.79 1.49
N LEU A 680 30.26 8.27 1.71
CA LEU A 680 29.98 9.58 2.33
C LEU A 680 30.38 9.61 3.81
N SER A 681 30.44 8.45 4.48
CA SER A 681 30.86 8.33 5.88
C SER A 681 32.27 7.74 6.04
N SER A 682 33.05 7.68 4.95
CA SER A 682 34.39 7.07 4.96
C SER A 682 35.41 7.86 5.79
N SER A 683 35.25 9.19 5.88
CA SER A 683 36.06 10.07 6.73
C SER A 683 35.24 11.27 7.23
N PRO A 684 35.71 11.99 8.26
CA PRO A 684 35.08 13.22 8.71
C PRO A 684 34.91 14.26 7.60
N GLU A 685 35.92 14.41 6.72
CA GLU A 685 35.91 15.38 5.62
C GLU A 685 34.87 15.02 4.56
N ALA A 686 34.81 13.73 4.16
CA ALA A 686 33.79 13.26 3.21
C ALA A 686 32.37 13.46 3.75
N LEU A 687 32.20 13.32 5.07
CA LEU A 687 30.92 13.52 5.74
C LEU A 687 30.57 15.02 5.83
N ALA A 688 31.55 15.88 6.11
CA ALA A 688 31.37 17.34 6.09
C ALA A 688 30.99 17.86 4.70
N ASP A 689 31.65 17.37 3.64
CA ASP A 689 31.33 17.70 2.25
C ASP A 689 29.88 17.33 1.93
N PHE A 690 29.45 16.14 2.38
CA PHE A 690 28.08 15.69 2.21
C PHE A 690 27.08 16.55 3.01
N PHE A 691 27.36 16.85 4.27
CA PHE A 691 26.49 17.69 5.11
C PHE A 691 26.35 19.10 4.52
N THR A 692 27.44 19.65 3.97
CA THR A 692 27.42 20.92 3.23
C THR A 692 26.55 20.82 1.97
N PHE A 693 26.70 19.75 1.19
CA PHE A 693 25.86 19.51 0.01
C PHE A 693 24.38 19.37 0.37
N ALA A 694 24.07 18.65 1.46
CA ALA A 694 22.71 18.41 1.92
C ALA A 694 22.09 19.62 2.64
N GLY A 695 22.89 20.65 2.95
CA GLY A 695 22.46 21.82 3.70
C GLY A 695 22.00 21.47 5.10
N VAL A 696 22.74 20.59 5.79
CA VAL A 696 22.42 20.18 7.16
C VAL A 696 22.59 21.36 8.10
N ASP A 697 21.60 21.61 8.94
CA ASP A 697 21.63 22.68 9.94
C ASP A 697 22.11 22.14 11.30
N TYR A 698 21.66 20.93 11.68
CA TYR A 698 21.97 20.34 12.98
C TYR A 698 22.37 18.87 12.89
N ILE A 699 23.19 18.44 13.85
CA ILE A 699 23.48 17.04 14.11
C ILE A 699 22.91 16.66 15.47
N TYR A 700 22.01 15.68 15.47
CA TYR A 700 21.46 15.10 16.69
C TYR A 700 22.25 13.85 17.07
N LEU A 701 22.59 13.74 18.35
CA LEU A 701 23.36 12.66 18.93
C LEU A 701 22.52 11.99 20.02
N GLY A 702 21.99 10.80 19.75
CA GLY A 702 21.17 10.06 20.70
C GLY A 702 22.03 9.45 21.81
N SER A 703 21.53 9.50 23.04
CA SER A 703 22.20 8.90 24.20
C SER A 703 22.55 7.44 23.96
N GLY A 704 23.81 7.07 24.25
CA GLY A 704 24.30 5.69 24.14
C GLY A 704 24.52 5.15 22.71
N TYR A 705 24.19 5.91 21.67
CA TYR A 705 24.27 5.45 20.28
C TYR A 705 25.70 5.41 19.75
N LEU A 706 26.46 6.49 19.90
CA LEU A 706 27.85 6.57 19.48
C LEU A 706 28.76 5.97 20.56
N LYS A 707 29.60 5.02 20.18
CA LYS A 707 30.54 4.35 21.09
C LYS A 707 31.97 4.53 20.62
N PRO A 708 32.95 4.76 21.52
CA PRO A 708 34.36 4.80 21.14
C PRO A 708 34.77 3.58 20.32
N GLY A 709 35.49 3.82 19.22
CA GLY A 709 35.94 2.77 18.30
C GLY A 709 34.99 2.47 17.13
N THR A 710 33.81 3.07 17.06
CA THR A 710 32.95 2.98 15.87
C THR A 710 33.27 4.07 14.85
N ASP A 711 32.94 3.83 13.58
CA ASP A 711 33.11 4.83 12.51
C ASP A 711 32.29 6.10 12.78
N GLY A 712 31.06 5.96 13.28
CA GLY A 712 30.23 7.11 13.68
C GLY A 712 30.91 7.98 14.75
N PHE A 713 31.52 7.38 15.77
CA PHE A 713 32.22 8.12 16.83
C PHE A 713 33.48 8.81 16.28
N ARG A 714 34.26 8.12 15.42
CA ARG A 714 35.40 8.71 14.71
C ARG A 714 34.98 9.92 13.88
N ASN A 715 33.89 9.81 13.15
CA ASN A 715 33.41 10.88 12.27
C ASN A 715 32.93 12.09 13.08
N VAL A 716 32.11 11.92 14.11
CA VAL A 716 31.62 13.02 14.95
C VAL A 716 32.76 13.72 15.70
N THR A 717 33.68 12.96 16.31
CA THR A 717 34.85 13.56 16.99
C THR A 717 35.79 14.24 16.00
N GLY A 718 35.96 13.72 14.79
CA GLY A 718 36.71 14.37 13.72
C GLY A 718 36.10 15.70 13.30
N LEU A 719 34.78 15.76 13.13
CA LEU A 719 34.06 16.99 12.80
C LEU A 719 34.16 18.06 13.92
N LEU A 720 34.09 17.63 15.19
CA LEU A 720 34.34 18.51 16.35
C LEU A 720 35.76 19.06 16.31
N LYS A 721 36.77 18.20 16.11
CA LYS A 721 38.18 18.63 16.06
C LYS A 721 38.44 19.68 15.01
N GLN A 722 37.80 19.52 13.86
CA GLN A 722 37.93 20.37 12.69
C GLN A 722 37.07 21.63 12.77
N GLY A 723 36.25 21.82 13.80
CA GLY A 723 35.42 23.01 13.99
C GLY A 723 34.14 23.07 13.14
N TYR A 724 33.69 21.93 12.59
CA TYR A 724 32.43 21.85 11.83
C TYR A 724 31.19 21.78 12.72
N LEU A 725 31.33 21.31 13.97
CA LEU A 725 30.23 21.17 14.93
C LEU A 725 30.45 22.12 16.10
N MET A 726 29.50 23.04 16.29
CA MET A 726 29.57 24.10 17.30
C MET A 726 28.26 24.15 18.11
N ASP A 727 28.25 24.99 19.15
CA ASP A 727 27.07 25.28 19.99
C ASP A 727 26.38 24.00 20.52
N LEU A 728 27.15 23.10 21.11
CA LEU A 728 26.65 21.82 21.60
C LEU A 728 25.73 22.01 22.81
N LEU A 729 24.47 21.65 22.62
CA LEU A 729 23.50 21.48 23.70
C LEU A 729 23.51 20.02 24.16
N TYR A 730 23.59 19.79 25.46
CA TYR A 730 23.44 18.47 26.07
C TYR A 730 22.17 18.41 26.92
N GLU A 731 21.41 17.33 26.77
CA GLU A 731 20.17 17.09 27.50
C GLU A 731 20.02 15.60 27.81
N ASN A 732 20.16 15.22 29.08
CA ASN A 732 19.97 13.84 29.56
C ASN A 732 20.78 12.77 28.78
N GLY A 733 22.00 13.10 28.37
CA GLY A 733 22.86 12.22 27.56
C GLY A 733 22.64 12.32 26.05
N ASN A 734 21.62 13.07 25.60
CA ASN A 734 21.47 13.45 24.19
C ASN A 734 22.26 14.72 23.90
N GLY A 735 22.65 14.91 22.64
CA GLY A 735 23.35 16.08 22.14
C GLY A 735 22.68 16.66 20.90
N LEU A 736 22.71 17.99 20.77
CA LEU A 736 22.36 18.71 19.55
C LEU A 736 23.50 19.68 19.23
N ALA A 737 24.09 19.55 18.05
CA ALA A 737 25.15 20.43 17.58
C ALA A 737 24.70 21.19 16.33
N VAL A 738 25.13 22.45 16.19
CA VAL A 738 24.97 23.22 14.96
C VAL A 738 26.07 22.82 13.98
N PHE A 739 25.70 22.49 12.75
CA PHE A 739 26.66 22.24 11.68
C PHE A 739 26.99 23.54 10.93
N SER A 740 28.27 23.81 10.71
CA SER A 740 28.73 24.92 9.88
C SER A 740 29.43 24.39 8.64
N SER A 741 29.03 24.84 7.45
CA SER A 741 29.75 24.53 6.20
C SER A 741 31.12 25.22 6.10
N ASP A 742 31.35 26.25 6.92
CA ASP A 742 32.63 26.95 7.04
C ASP A 742 33.16 26.69 8.47
N PRO A 743 34.11 25.75 8.63
CA PRO A 743 34.56 25.34 9.95
C PRO A 743 35.25 26.47 10.68
N LYS A 744 35.01 26.58 11.98
CA LYS A 744 35.73 27.55 12.81
C LYS A 744 37.20 27.12 12.91
N ASN A 745 38.13 28.05 12.67
CA ASN A 745 39.54 27.83 12.97
C ASN A 745 39.75 27.71 14.48
N LEU A 746 39.72 26.50 14.99
CA LEU A 746 40.01 26.18 16.39
C LEU A 746 41.51 26.04 16.58
N THR A 747 42.01 26.57 17.70
CA THR A 747 43.34 26.21 18.21
C THR A 747 43.35 24.76 18.70
N GLU A 748 44.53 24.15 18.83
CA GLU A 748 44.67 22.79 19.34
C GLU A 748 44.06 22.65 20.76
N GLU A 749 44.27 23.65 21.62
CA GLU A 749 43.69 23.70 22.97
C GLU A 749 42.16 23.78 22.96
N GLU A 750 41.57 24.61 22.11
CA GLU A 750 40.10 24.70 21.99
C GLU A 750 39.48 23.40 21.45
N SER A 751 40.16 22.76 20.50
CA SER A 751 39.76 21.49 19.91
C SER A 751 39.78 20.36 20.95
N GLU A 752 40.85 20.27 21.75
CA GLU A 752 40.96 19.31 22.83
C GLU A 752 39.95 19.56 23.94
N ALA A 753 39.70 20.82 24.31
CA ALA A 753 38.71 21.18 25.31
C ALA A 753 37.29 20.80 24.89
N LEU A 754 36.92 21.07 23.62
CA LEU A 754 35.61 20.70 23.07
C LEU A 754 35.40 19.18 23.06
N LEU A 755 36.43 18.43 22.73
CA LEU A 755 36.39 16.97 22.78
C LEU A 755 36.33 16.41 24.19
N ALA A 756 37.05 17.02 25.13
CA ALA A 756 36.98 16.65 26.54
C ALA A 756 35.56 16.87 27.06
N GLU A 757 34.95 18.03 26.75
CA GLU A 757 33.55 18.32 27.08
C GLU A 757 32.60 17.30 26.45
N PHE A 758 32.75 16.99 25.16
CA PHE A 758 31.93 16.01 24.47
C PHE A 758 32.05 14.62 25.10
N THR A 759 33.27 14.19 25.40
CA THR A 759 33.51 12.89 26.02
C THR A 759 32.93 12.86 27.43
N GLU A 760 33.06 13.94 28.21
CA GLU A 760 32.52 14.00 29.58
C GLU A 760 31.00 14.02 29.61
N LYS A 761 30.36 14.86 28.77
CA LYS A 761 28.91 15.13 28.85
C LYS A 761 28.05 14.17 28.04
N TYR A 762 28.52 13.68 26.90
CA TYR A 762 27.76 12.77 26.03
C TYR A 762 28.14 11.30 26.23
N TRP A 763 29.40 10.99 26.52
CA TRP A 763 29.85 9.60 26.74
C TRP A 763 30.64 9.43 28.06
N PRO A 764 29.98 9.53 29.23
CA PRO A 764 30.68 9.47 30.53
C PRO A 764 31.34 8.12 30.87
N GLY A 765 31.31 7.11 29.97
CA GLY A 765 31.83 5.75 30.19
C GLY A 765 30.74 4.75 30.62
N GLU A 766 31.11 3.48 30.86
CA GLU A 766 30.22 2.36 31.28
C GLU A 766 29.57 2.56 32.68
N GLN A 767 28.92 3.70 32.93
CA GLN A 767 28.13 3.99 34.14
C GLN A 767 26.66 4.27 33.85
N GLN A 768 26.16 3.96 32.64
CA GLN A 768 24.73 3.94 32.32
C GLN A 768 24.25 2.54 31.94
#